data_AF-A0A9E3VKN4-F1
#
_entry.id   AF-A0A9E3VKN4-F1
#
_cell.length_a   1.000
_cell.length_b   1.000
_cell.length_c   1.000
_cell.angle_alpha   90.00
_cell.angle_beta   90.00
_cell.angle_gamma   90.00
#
_symmetry.space_group_name_H-M   'P 1'
#
loop_
_entity.id
_entity.type
_entity.pdbx_description
1 polymer ?
#
loop_
_entity_poly.entity_id
_entity_poly.type
_entity_poly.pdbx_seq_one_letter_code
_entity_poly.pdbx_strand_id
1 'polypeptide(L)'
;MKKTIKQETFEKIFKEHLKVETYSISILSLFNPRLKNKIDYKPYYQRNYVWDYSKATHFIESILLGTEIPPLIFFKNKQGIEIIDGRQRYESVLRFMDDRFALNRKGLSLLTSLKNLTYSELAKNDIEIIDKFLDAKIRIIEFNLVNEPPLDRFLEDRVKKEIFSRYNSGITPLRKSEIENAVYNEDGLSNEFKSYLTNNSEFASIFYKTFFAIREQEAQNPSIDKIMAFIRANLVLPMIPIMYYARSSMRLELISRLYEKYSDDNIENERNILMNFIKKVNFIIKINEYSNTNKLKNNRLALACFLWSLGVLELEELQIDLNDDLIQQIALYINENIEQYTDIDYGFNKEVNTRYSCTSKFIEQKYKIDASIYIQASDLKRSEIKDVLKPNNTSNKISELDTLRLNKPEPSRINIDDVMRMMTKRRFLVRPSYQRQEVINQSKASSIIESILLGITLPAIFIYKRSDGVSEVIDGQQRLLTLLGYIGHEYIDETGKSQNSKNYRFALRKLKILDELDGCKFNALSEEQQNKIYDFPLYIVEIDQTLNPQFNPIDLFIRLNDKPYPIRDNSFEMWNSWVDVDVIQQIKKIKESLIEWFYVKQVLGNNDRDRMENEELITSLVYLEYTNSITNKEARRKLDIYQKTNRLNARIAIKSQITNFLMDITENVESKKNDFNLAIKSAKGFIKKLKLILLDKHVSKNELNEYLKAELDTVLKAGNNPRYYRRTFQDFYFLWFILNDINYEMVKEHRIEIKNQIKDLLIYAKNIPLEDSLQNKGMERFEKLVTDFKQQYQIEKRSIRLTEEQKHEMIMKQNERSGISGYQIFLGDDIEVDHVIPLAKQGEDNIGNLSIVHKDENRKKGARSK
;
A
#
# COMPACT_ATOMS: atom_id res chain seq x y z
N MET A 1 7.23 24.67 25.87
CA MET A 1 8.18 25.07 24.81
C MET A 1 7.64 26.34 24.16
N LYS A 2 8.45 27.37 23.91
CA LYS A 2 7.98 28.57 23.18
C LYS A 2 7.76 28.17 21.72
N LYS A 3 6.55 28.38 21.19
CA LYS A 3 6.23 28.16 19.77
C LYS A 3 7.05 29.15 18.93
N THR A 4 7.50 28.73 17.75
CA THR A 4 8.20 29.63 16.81
C THR A 4 7.21 30.63 16.21
N ILE A 5 7.65 31.84 15.86
CA ILE A 5 6.81 32.89 15.23
C ILE A 5 6.08 32.35 13.97
N LYS A 6 6.74 31.47 13.21
CA LYS A 6 6.15 30.79 12.04
C LYS A 6 5.03 29.81 12.41
N GLN A 7 5.10 29.17 13.57
CA GLN A 7 4.06 28.29 14.09
C GLN A 7 2.84 29.09 14.52
N GLU A 8 3.03 30.18 15.26
CA GLU A 8 1.93 31.04 15.72
C GLU A 8 1.20 31.69 14.53
N THR A 9 1.94 32.14 13.52
CA THR A 9 1.34 32.69 12.29
C THR A 9 0.56 31.62 11.51
N PHE A 10 1.08 30.40 11.45
CA PHE A 10 0.40 29.26 10.82
C PHE A 10 -0.93 28.92 11.53
N GLU A 11 -0.91 28.85 12.86
CA GLU A 11 -2.12 28.60 13.65
C GLU A 11 -3.15 29.73 13.47
N LYS A 12 -2.69 30.99 13.46
CA LYS A 12 -3.53 32.16 13.22
C LYS A 12 -4.24 32.11 11.87
N ILE A 13 -3.58 31.61 10.82
CA ILE A 13 -4.20 31.47 9.50
C ILE A 13 -5.43 30.56 9.55
N PHE A 14 -5.31 29.40 10.21
CA PHE A 14 -6.44 28.46 10.36
C PHE A 14 -7.55 28.99 11.27
N LYS A 15 -7.18 29.79 12.29
CA LYS A 15 -8.14 30.37 13.24
C LYS A 15 -8.93 31.56 12.66
N GLU A 16 -8.30 32.41 11.83
CA GLU A 16 -8.84 33.73 11.48
C GLU A 16 -8.90 34.05 9.98
N HIS A 17 -8.08 33.42 9.14
CA HIS A 17 -7.88 33.85 7.74
C HIS A 17 -8.32 32.85 6.68
N LEU A 18 -8.71 31.64 7.08
CA LEU A 18 -9.13 30.59 6.15
C LEU A 18 -10.64 30.67 5.90
N LYS A 19 -11.04 31.10 4.69
CA LYS A 19 -12.44 31.06 4.24
C LYS A 19 -12.69 29.80 3.43
N VAL A 20 -13.78 29.11 3.73
CA VAL A 20 -14.21 27.91 3.01
C VAL A 20 -15.53 28.17 2.31
N GLU A 21 -15.57 27.95 1.00
CA GLU A 21 -16.77 28.02 0.18
C GLU A 21 -17.13 26.63 -0.36
N THR A 22 -18.41 26.34 -0.53
CA THR A 22 -18.87 25.06 -1.04
C THR A 22 -19.95 25.29 -2.09
N TYR A 23 -19.77 24.72 -3.27
CA TYR A 23 -20.70 24.83 -4.38
C TYR A 23 -20.65 23.58 -5.28
N SER A 24 -21.65 23.41 -6.15
CA SER A 24 -21.72 22.34 -7.14
C SER A 24 -21.50 22.91 -8.54
N ILE A 25 -20.70 22.25 -9.37
CA ILE A 25 -20.43 22.66 -10.77
C ILE A 25 -20.61 21.47 -11.71
N SER A 26 -21.21 21.67 -12.90
CA SER A 26 -21.33 20.60 -13.90
C SER A 26 -19.98 20.21 -14.48
N ILE A 27 -19.83 18.97 -14.95
CA ILE A 27 -18.62 18.52 -15.66
C ILE A 27 -18.34 19.42 -16.87
N LEU A 28 -19.37 19.80 -17.62
CA LEU A 28 -19.24 20.74 -18.74
C LEU A 28 -18.58 22.06 -18.33
N SER A 29 -19.03 22.65 -17.22
CA SER A 29 -18.51 23.92 -16.73
C SER A 29 -17.11 23.78 -16.13
N LEU A 30 -16.86 22.67 -15.42
CA LEU A 30 -15.57 22.36 -14.80
C LEU A 30 -14.44 22.22 -15.83
N PHE A 31 -14.72 21.58 -16.96
CA PHE A 31 -13.76 21.32 -18.02
C PHE A 31 -13.80 22.32 -19.18
N ASN A 32 -14.55 23.41 -19.04
CA ASN A 32 -14.51 24.53 -19.98
C ASN A 32 -13.06 25.09 -20.08
N PRO A 33 -12.55 25.44 -21.28
CA PRO A 33 -11.19 25.94 -21.48
C PRO A 33 -10.77 27.07 -20.53
N ARG A 34 -11.67 28.00 -20.21
CA ARG A 34 -11.36 29.15 -19.33
C ARG A 34 -11.02 28.72 -17.90
N LEU A 35 -11.77 27.76 -17.36
CA LEU A 35 -11.57 27.26 -15.99
C LEU A 35 -10.47 26.20 -15.97
N LYS A 36 -10.47 25.28 -16.93
CA LYS A 36 -9.45 24.22 -17.10
C LYS A 36 -8.04 24.80 -17.14
N ASN A 37 -7.82 25.92 -17.83
CA ASN A 37 -6.49 26.56 -17.92
C ASN A 37 -6.05 27.26 -16.63
N LYS A 38 -6.96 27.53 -15.69
CA LYS A 38 -6.66 28.12 -14.38
C LYS A 38 -6.43 27.08 -13.28
N ILE A 39 -6.78 25.81 -13.55
CA ILE A 39 -6.68 24.73 -12.58
C ILE A 39 -5.35 24.00 -12.74
N ASP A 40 -4.47 24.12 -11.75
CA ASP A 40 -3.36 23.19 -11.55
C ASP A 40 -3.86 21.95 -10.79
N TYR A 41 -4.10 20.88 -11.54
CA TYR A 41 -4.50 19.59 -10.99
C TYR A 41 -3.31 18.67 -10.65
N LYS A 42 -2.07 19.10 -10.95
CA LYS A 42 -0.83 18.34 -10.70
C LYS A 42 0.19 19.15 -9.89
N PRO A 43 -0.19 19.80 -8.78
CA PRO A 43 0.78 20.51 -7.96
C PRO A 43 1.80 19.53 -7.39
N TYR A 44 3.01 20.01 -7.12
CA TYR A 44 4.17 19.15 -6.89
C TYR A 44 4.01 18.17 -5.69
N TYR A 45 3.20 18.53 -4.68
CA TYR A 45 2.94 17.71 -3.48
C TYR A 45 1.92 16.59 -3.71
N GLN A 46 1.23 16.56 -4.85
CA GLN A 46 0.34 15.46 -5.22
C GLN A 46 1.12 14.24 -5.70
N ARG A 47 0.64 13.06 -5.33
CA ARG A 47 1.09 11.81 -5.95
C ARG A 47 0.70 11.73 -7.43
N ASN A 48 1.41 10.90 -8.19
CA ASN A 48 1.10 10.63 -9.59
C ASN A 48 -0.27 9.92 -9.75
N TYR A 49 -0.73 9.77 -11.00
CA TYR A 49 -1.97 9.07 -11.26
C TYR A 49 -1.79 7.56 -11.04
N VAL A 50 -2.60 6.97 -10.16
CA VAL A 50 -2.43 5.58 -9.68
C VAL A 50 -3.65 4.70 -9.95
N TRP A 51 -4.77 5.27 -10.38
CA TRP A 51 -5.97 4.48 -10.71
C TRP A 51 -5.71 3.64 -11.97
N ASP A 52 -6.12 2.38 -11.91
CA ASP A 52 -6.16 1.51 -13.09
C ASP A 52 -7.44 1.79 -13.89
N TYR A 53 -7.52 1.29 -15.13
CA TYR A 53 -8.71 1.47 -15.96
C TYR A 53 -9.99 0.95 -15.31
N SER A 54 -9.91 -0.12 -14.50
CA SER A 54 -11.07 -0.63 -13.77
C SER A 54 -11.60 0.40 -12.76
N LYS A 55 -10.74 1.02 -11.94
CA LYS A 55 -11.19 2.04 -10.97
C LYS A 55 -11.61 3.34 -11.66
N ALA A 56 -10.89 3.77 -12.69
CA ALA A 56 -11.27 4.94 -13.47
C ALA A 56 -12.65 4.74 -14.11
N THR A 57 -12.90 3.57 -14.72
CA THR A 57 -14.20 3.21 -15.29
C THR A 57 -15.30 3.18 -14.24
N HIS A 58 -15.04 2.59 -13.08
CA HIS A 58 -16.00 2.57 -11.98
C HIS A 58 -16.40 3.96 -11.50
N PHE A 59 -15.45 4.91 -11.49
CA PHE A 59 -15.73 6.30 -11.19
C PHE A 59 -16.53 7.00 -12.30
N ILE A 60 -16.26 6.72 -13.58
CA ILE A 60 -17.08 7.23 -14.69
C ILE A 60 -18.50 6.64 -14.63
N GLU A 61 -18.66 5.35 -14.32
CA GLU A 61 -19.96 4.71 -14.11
C GLU A 61 -20.73 5.41 -12.98
N SER A 62 -20.08 5.71 -11.86
CA SER A 62 -20.67 6.49 -10.76
C SER A 62 -21.21 7.85 -11.19
N ILE A 63 -20.48 8.56 -12.06
CA ILE A 63 -20.94 9.86 -12.61
C ILE A 63 -22.18 9.65 -13.49
N LEU A 64 -22.17 8.64 -14.35
CA LEU A 64 -23.29 8.34 -15.25
C LEU A 64 -24.56 7.98 -14.48
N LEU A 65 -24.43 7.14 -13.45
CA LEU A 65 -25.52 6.74 -12.56
C LEU A 65 -26.04 7.89 -11.68
N GLY A 66 -25.42 9.07 -11.72
CA GLY A 66 -25.80 10.20 -10.86
C GLY A 66 -25.50 9.96 -9.38
N THR A 67 -24.68 8.95 -9.05
CA THR A 67 -24.22 8.75 -7.67
C THR A 67 -23.36 9.93 -7.26
N GLU A 68 -23.53 10.41 -6.03
CA GLU A 68 -22.67 11.46 -5.54
C GLU A 68 -21.26 10.93 -5.32
N ILE A 69 -20.32 11.61 -5.96
CA ILE A 69 -18.91 11.37 -5.77
C ILE A 69 -18.35 12.30 -4.69
N PRO A 70 -17.28 11.89 -3.98
CA PRO A 70 -16.64 12.78 -3.02
C PRO A 70 -16.26 14.13 -3.67
N PRO A 71 -16.21 15.24 -2.91
CA PRO A 71 -15.97 16.58 -3.45
C PRO A 71 -14.52 16.79 -3.89
N LEU A 72 -14.29 17.60 -4.91
CA LEU A 72 -12.94 18.11 -5.22
C LEU A 72 -12.59 19.22 -4.24
N ILE A 73 -11.37 19.19 -3.70
CA ILE A 73 -10.89 20.19 -2.76
C ILE A 73 -9.97 21.16 -3.50
N PHE A 74 -10.39 22.40 -3.62
CA PHE A 74 -9.67 23.46 -4.32
C PHE A 74 -9.04 24.41 -3.31
N PHE A 75 -7.86 24.93 -3.67
CA PHE A 75 -7.25 26.07 -3.01
C PHE A 75 -7.03 27.16 -4.04
N LYS A 76 -7.67 28.30 -3.86
CA LYS A 76 -7.54 29.43 -4.78
C LYS A 76 -6.59 30.45 -4.20
N ASN A 77 -5.64 30.87 -5.03
CA ASN A 77 -4.75 31.98 -4.73
C ASN A 77 -4.80 32.99 -5.88
N LYS A 78 -3.95 34.03 -5.82
CA LYS A 78 -3.85 35.03 -6.89
C LYS A 78 -3.40 34.45 -8.24
N GLN A 79 -2.73 33.30 -8.24
CA GLN A 79 -2.11 32.69 -9.42
C GLN A 79 -3.07 31.74 -10.15
N GLY A 80 -4.05 31.16 -9.44
CA GLY A 80 -5.01 30.22 -10.01
C GLY A 80 -5.69 29.37 -8.95
N ILE A 81 -6.11 28.18 -9.36
CA ILE A 81 -6.76 27.19 -8.51
C ILE A 81 -5.88 25.94 -8.48
N GLU A 82 -5.48 25.48 -7.30
CA GLU A 82 -4.78 24.21 -7.11
C GLU A 82 -5.73 23.15 -6.59
N ILE A 83 -5.66 21.93 -7.13
CA ILE A 83 -6.38 20.78 -6.56
C ILE A 83 -5.59 20.22 -5.37
N ILE A 84 -6.10 20.44 -4.17
CA ILE A 84 -5.57 19.87 -2.93
C ILE A 84 -6.01 18.42 -2.78
N ASP A 85 -7.25 18.07 -3.11
CA ASP A 85 -7.66 16.66 -3.13
C ASP A 85 -8.64 16.38 -4.26
N GLY A 86 -8.58 15.16 -4.79
CA GLY A 86 -9.38 14.75 -5.93
C GLY A 86 -8.66 14.79 -7.28
N ARG A 87 -7.33 14.93 -7.31
CA ARG A 87 -6.53 14.80 -8.54
C ARG A 87 -6.90 13.57 -9.36
N GLN A 88 -7.02 12.40 -8.72
CA GLN A 88 -7.34 11.14 -9.41
C GLN A 88 -8.73 11.18 -10.07
N ARG A 89 -9.70 11.85 -9.43
CA ARG A 89 -11.07 12.02 -9.94
C ARG A 89 -11.08 12.99 -11.12
N TYR A 90 -10.51 14.18 -10.94
CA TYR A 90 -10.39 15.19 -11.99
C TYR A 90 -9.65 14.66 -13.22
N GLU A 91 -8.50 14.01 -13.03
CA GLU A 91 -7.71 13.44 -14.12
C GLU A 91 -8.41 12.25 -14.78
N SER A 92 -9.26 11.49 -14.08
CA SER A 92 -10.04 10.41 -14.71
C SER A 92 -11.11 10.93 -15.67
N VAL A 93 -11.83 11.99 -15.29
CA VAL A 93 -12.79 12.67 -16.18
C VAL A 93 -12.07 13.20 -17.42
N LEU A 94 -10.97 13.92 -17.21
CA LEU A 94 -10.16 14.46 -18.30
C LEU A 94 -9.64 13.36 -19.25
N ARG A 95 -9.11 12.28 -18.69
CA ARG A 95 -8.59 11.15 -19.48
C ARG A 95 -9.68 10.44 -20.28
N PHE A 96 -10.90 10.36 -19.76
CA PHE A 96 -12.03 9.78 -20.47
C PHE A 96 -12.46 10.69 -21.62
N MET A 97 -12.64 11.98 -21.37
CA MET A 97 -12.98 12.99 -22.39
C MET A 97 -11.94 13.10 -23.51
N ASP A 98 -10.66 12.86 -23.19
CA ASP A 98 -9.54 12.85 -24.15
C ASP A 98 -9.33 11.48 -24.83
N ASP A 99 -10.26 10.52 -24.69
CA ASP A 99 -10.16 9.14 -25.22
C ASP A 99 -8.88 8.37 -24.82
N ARG A 100 -8.27 8.69 -23.66
CA ARG A 100 -7.05 8.01 -23.21
C ARG A 100 -7.30 6.60 -22.68
N PHE A 101 -8.56 6.20 -22.51
CA PHE A 101 -8.98 4.84 -22.19
C PHE A 101 -10.44 4.61 -22.58
N ALA A 102 -10.79 3.34 -22.85
CA ALA A 102 -12.17 2.88 -23.01
C ALA A 102 -12.70 2.26 -21.72
N LEU A 103 -14.02 2.27 -21.52
CA LEU A 103 -14.66 1.74 -20.31
C LEU A 103 -14.36 0.24 -20.14
N ASN A 104 -13.70 -0.11 -19.05
CA ASN A 104 -13.27 -1.48 -18.77
C ASN A 104 -14.40 -2.31 -18.14
N ARG A 105 -14.64 -3.53 -18.64
CA ARG A 105 -15.66 -4.44 -18.08
C ARG A 105 -15.54 -4.67 -16.58
N LYS A 106 -14.32 -4.71 -16.01
CA LYS A 106 -14.07 -4.90 -14.57
C LYS A 106 -14.40 -3.68 -13.71
N GLY A 107 -14.60 -2.53 -14.34
CA GLY A 107 -15.03 -1.30 -13.67
C GLY A 107 -16.54 -1.06 -13.71
N LEU A 108 -17.24 -1.73 -14.63
CA LEU A 108 -18.69 -1.63 -14.80
C LEU A 108 -19.38 -2.73 -13.99
N SER A 109 -20.15 -2.37 -12.97
CA SER A 109 -20.98 -3.33 -12.25
C SER A 109 -22.41 -3.36 -12.79
N LEU A 110 -22.98 -2.20 -13.12
CA LEU A 110 -24.36 -2.08 -13.59
C LEU A 110 -24.40 -1.82 -15.10
N LEU A 111 -23.66 -0.82 -15.59
CA LEU A 111 -23.70 -0.39 -17.00
C LEU A 111 -22.78 -1.25 -17.87
N THR A 112 -22.90 -2.57 -17.76
CA THR A 112 -21.96 -3.53 -18.38
C THR A 112 -21.99 -3.53 -19.90
N SER A 113 -23.09 -3.01 -20.46
CA SER A 113 -23.33 -2.74 -21.88
C SER A 113 -22.39 -1.67 -22.46
N LEU A 114 -21.81 -0.80 -21.62
CA LEU A 114 -20.88 0.26 -22.04
C LEU A 114 -19.43 -0.19 -22.19
N LYS A 115 -19.14 -1.48 -21.99
CA LYS A 115 -17.76 -2.01 -22.07
C LYS A 115 -17.09 -1.70 -23.41
N ASN A 116 -15.79 -1.40 -23.34
CA ASN A 116 -14.92 -1.07 -24.46
C ASN A 116 -15.31 0.18 -25.27
N LEU A 117 -16.25 1.00 -24.78
CA LEU A 117 -16.60 2.26 -25.42
C LEU A 117 -15.74 3.41 -24.89
N THR A 118 -15.30 4.27 -25.81
CA THR A 118 -14.59 5.53 -25.56
C THR A 118 -15.57 6.70 -25.48
N TYR A 119 -15.10 7.88 -25.07
CA TYR A 119 -15.95 9.08 -25.00
C TYR A 119 -16.44 9.47 -26.39
N SER A 120 -15.55 9.47 -27.40
CA SER A 120 -15.94 9.79 -28.77
C SER A 120 -16.92 8.79 -29.40
N GLU A 121 -16.84 7.50 -29.05
CA GLU A 121 -17.80 6.50 -29.53
C GLU A 121 -19.19 6.69 -28.91
N LEU A 122 -19.26 7.02 -27.62
CA LEU A 122 -20.51 7.37 -26.95
C LEU A 122 -21.09 8.67 -27.50
N ALA A 123 -20.26 9.70 -27.72
CA ALA A 123 -20.69 10.97 -28.29
C ALA A 123 -21.29 10.83 -29.69
N LYS A 124 -20.84 9.83 -30.47
CA LYS A 124 -21.36 9.55 -31.82
C LYS A 124 -22.64 8.72 -31.81
N ASN A 125 -22.70 7.69 -30.96
CA ASN A 125 -23.76 6.66 -31.03
C ASN A 125 -24.84 6.80 -29.95
N ASP A 126 -24.52 7.45 -28.83
CA ASP A 126 -25.31 7.47 -27.60
C ASP A 126 -25.25 8.89 -26.95
N ILE A 127 -25.61 9.94 -27.70
CA ILE A 127 -25.40 11.35 -27.31
C ILE A 127 -26.04 11.71 -25.96
N GLU A 128 -27.21 11.14 -25.66
CA GLU A 128 -27.91 11.36 -24.40
C GLU A 128 -27.09 10.89 -23.17
N ILE A 129 -26.30 9.82 -23.31
CA ILE A 129 -25.42 9.34 -22.23
C ILE A 129 -24.33 10.39 -21.95
N ILE A 130 -23.82 11.03 -23.00
CA ILE A 130 -22.82 12.10 -22.88
C ILE A 130 -23.42 13.37 -22.30
N ASP A 131 -24.63 13.77 -22.70
CA ASP A 131 -25.30 14.92 -22.10
C ASP A 131 -25.51 14.72 -20.59
N LYS A 132 -25.99 13.53 -20.21
CA LYS A 132 -26.12 13.13 -18.81
C LYS A 132 -24.78 13.18 -18.07
N PHE A 133 -23.69 12.72 -18.70
CA PHE A 133 -22.34 12.82 -18.14
C PHE A 133 -21.89 14.26 -17.94
N LEU A 134 -22.06 15.13 -18.95
CA LEU A 134 -21.63 16.53 -18.94
C LEU A 134 -22.42 17.38 -17.95
N ASP A 135 -23.70 17.08 -17.77
CA ASP A 135 -24.60 17.76 -16.83
C ASP A 135 -24.41 17.31 -15.38
N ALA A 136 -23.75 16.17 -15.16
CA ALA A 136 -23.47 15.67 -13.82
C ALA A 136 -22.70 16.71 -13.01
N LYS A 137 -23.19 16.99 -11.80
CA LYS A 137 -22.60 18.00 -10.91
C LYS A 137 -21.57 17.36 -9.98
N ILE A 138 -20.40 17.98 -9.92
CA ILE A 138 -19.33 17.66 -8.98
C ILE A 138 -19.30 18.76 -7.92
N ARG A 139 -19.28 18.35 -6.66
CA ARG A 139 -19.17 19.27 -5.54
C ARG A 139 -17.73 19.74 -5.37
N ILE A 140 -17.56 21.03 -5.13
CA ILE A 140 -16.30 21.70 -4.85
C ILE A 140 -16.32 22.25 -3.43
N ILE A 141 -15.22 22.03 -2.69
CA ILE A 141 -14.91 22.73 -1.45
C ILE A 141 -13.69 23.60 -1.76
N GLU A 142 -13.89 24.92 -1.80
CA GLU A 142 -12.87 25.90 -2.18
C GLU A 142 -12.34 26.62 -0.93
N PHE A 143 -11.03 26.53 -0.72
CA PHE A 143 -10.31 27.22 0.33
C PHE A 143 -9.68 28.51 -0.23
N ASN A 144 -9.97 29.63 0.43
CA ASN A 144 -9.51 30.96 0.07
C ASN A 144 -8.88 31.63 1.30
N LEU A 145 -7.75 32.31 1.14
CA LEU A 145 -7.17 33.13 2.21
C LEU A 145 -7.73 34.55 2.15
N VAL A 146 -8.22 35.06 3.27
CA VAL A 146 -8.83 36.39 3.40
C VAL A 146 -7.98 37.28 4.31
N ASN A 147 -7.89 38.57 3.99
CA ASN A 147 -7.09 39.56 4.74
C ASN A 147 -5.61 39.15 4.81
N GLU A 148 -4.98 38.98 3.64
CA GLU A 148 -3.62 38.50 3.45
C GLU A 148 -2.61 39.18 4.41
N PRO A 149 -2.06 38.48 5.43
CA PRO A 149 -0.72 38.83 5.91
C PRO A 149 0.28 38.60 4.76
N PRO A 150 1.49 39.19 4.78
CA PRO A 150 2.52 38.84 3.80
C PRO A 150 2.87 37.35 3.96
N LEU A 151 2.21 36.49 3.19
CA LEU A 151 2.47 35.06 3.16
C LEU A 151 3.74 34.85 2.32
N ASP A 152 4.82 34.48 2.99
CA ASP A 152 5.91 33.81 2.32
C ASP A 152 5.39 32.48 1.73
N ARG A 153 5.93 32.11 0.57
CA ARG A 153 5.58 30.90 -0.20
C ARG A 153 5.62 29.63 0.68
N PHE A 154 6.51 29.58 1.66
CA PHE A 154 6.62 28.48 2.61
C PHE A 154 5.38 28.31 3.49
N LEU A 155 4.76 29.42 3.92
CA LEU A 155 3.62 29.37 4.82
C LEU A 155 2.34 28.95 4.09
N GLU A 156 2.13 29.44 2.86
CA GLU A 156 1.03 29.00 2.00
C GLU A 156 1.14 27.49 1.70
N ASP A 157 2.33 27.03 1.35
CA ASP A 157 2.61 25.60 1.12
C ASP A 157 2.27 24.76 2.36
N ARG A 158 2.64 25.23 3.54
CA ARG A 158 2.32 24.56 4.81
C ARG A 158 0.81 24.45 5.05
N VAL A 159 0.05 25.49 4.76
CA VAL A 159 -1.43 25.50 4.87
C VAL A 159 -2.04 24.46 3.93
N LYS A 160 -1.63 24.46 2.66
CA LYS A 160 -2.10 23.48 1.65
C LYS A 160 -1.88 22.04 2.09
N LYS A 161 -0.69 21.75 2.64
CA LYS A 161 -0.31 20.42 3.13
C LYS A 161 -1.13 19.99 4.35
N GLU A 162 -1.46 20.91 5.25
CA GLU A 162 -2.30 20.59 6.40
C GLU A 162 -3.76 20.31 5.97
N ILE A 163 -4.31 21.09 5.03
CA ILE A 163 -5.63 20.80 4.42
C ILE A 163 -5.60 19.41 3.76
N PHE A 164 -4.57 19.12 2.95
CA PHE A 164 -4.37 17.81 2.32
C PHE A 164 -4.35 16.66 3.33
N SER A 165 -3.60 16.83 4.43
CA SER A 165 -3.46 15.82 5.48
C SER A 165 -4.79 15.52 6.17
N ARG A 166 -5.62 16.54 6.43
CA ARG A 166 -6.94 16.37 7.07
C ARG A 166 -7.90 15.56 6.21
N TYR A 167 -7.96 15.80 4.90
CA TYR A 167 -8.85 15.04 4.01
C TYR A 167 -8.37 13.60 3.75
N ASN A 168 -7.05 13.33 3.80
CA ASN A 168 -6.51 11.99 3.51
C ASN A 168 -6.36 11.08 4.75
N SER A 169 -6.19 11.64 5.96
CA SER A 169 -5.88 10.88 7.19
C SER A 169 -7.06 10.04 7.75
N GLY A 170 -8.29 10.31 7.30
CA GLY A 170 -9.51 9.62 7.73
C GLY A 170 -9.95 8.43 6.86
N ILE A 171 -9.38 8.24 5.67
CA ILE A 171 -9.84 7.21 4.73
C ILE A 171 -9.24 5.86 5.13
N THR A 172 -10.07 4.93 5.59
CA THR A 172 -9.68 3.54 5.85
C THR A 172 -10.40 2.63 4.86
N PRO A 173 -9.69 1.94 3.94
CA PRO A 173 -10.32 1.01 2.98
C PRO A 173 -11.14 -0.06 3.68
N LEU A 174 -12.21 -0.53 3.03
CA LEU A 174 -12.83 -1.78 3.42
C LEU A 174 -11.90 -2.95 3.13
N ARG A 175 -11.88 -3.92 4.04
CA ARG A 175 -11.28 -5.23 3.82
C ARG A 175 -12.22 -6.04 2.92
N LYS A 176 -11.67 -7.01 2.19
CA LYS A 176 -12.47 -7.88 1.33
C LYS A 176 -13.61 -8.59 2.06
N SER A 177 -13.35 -9.09 3.26
CA SER A 177 -14.38 -9.71 4.10
C SER A 177 -15.50 -8.75 4.51
N GLU A 178 -15.18 -7.46 4.70
CA GLU A 178 -16.19 -6.43 5.01
C GLU A 178 -17.05 -6.11 3.77
N ILE A 179 -16.45 -6.07 2.58
CA ILE A 179 -17.18 -5.88 1.31
C ILE A 179 -18.13 -7.05 1.09
N GLU A 180 -17.64 -8.28 1.22
CA GLU A 180 -18.49 -9.45 0.99
C GLU A 180 -19.63 -9.54 2.03
N ASN A 181 -19.37 -9.26 3.31
CA ASN A 181 -20.45 -9.18 4.31
C ASN A 181 -21.49 -8.11 3.95
N ALA A 182 -21.07 -6.98 3.37
CA ALA A 182 -22.01 -5.97 2.89
C ALA A 182 -22.86 -6.49 1.71
N VAL A 183 -22.23 -7.14 0.72
CA VAL A 183 -22.92 -7.71 -0.45
C VAL A 183 -23.96 -8.75 -0.03
N TYR A 184 -23.60 -9.66 0.89
CA TYR A 184 -24.46 -10.77 1.34
C TYR A 184 -25.28 -10.43 2.58
N ASN A 185 -25.57 -9.15 2.82
CA ASN A 185 -26.30 -8.72 4.02
C ASN A 185 -27.75 -9.20 4.03
N GLU A 186 -28.38 -9.29 2.87
CA GLU A 186 -29.77 -9.74 2.68
C GLU A 186 -29.87 -11.25 2.35
N ASP A 187 -28.73 -11.95 2.28
CA ASP A 187 -28.65 -13.38 1.95
C ASP A 187 -29.09 -14.24 3.15
N GLY A 188 -30.18 -15.00 3.01
CA GLY A 188 -30.75 -15.82 4.08
C GLY A 188 -29.77 -16.86 4.62
N LEU A 189 -29.11 -17.60 3.72
CA LEU A 189 -28.07 -18.57 4.06
C LEU A 189 -26.92 -17.93 4.87
N SER A 190 -26.38 -16.81 4.41
CA SER A 190 -25.31 -16.09 5.14
C SER A 190 -25.76 -15.66 6.53
N ASN A 191 -27.01 -15.18 6.66
CA ASN A 191 -27.56 -14.72 7.91
C ASN A 191 -27.76 -15.86 8.93
N GLU A 192 -28.18 -17.03 8.48
CA GLU A 192 -28.27 -18.25 9.32
C GLU A 192 -26.90 -18.64 9.88
N PHE A 193 -25.86 -18.71 9.04
CA PHE A 193 -24.49 -18.97 9.51
C PHE A 193 -23.99 -17.88 10.48
N LYS A 194 -24.24 -16.61 10.18
CA LYS A 194 -23.80 -15.48 11.03
C LYS A 194 -24.48 -15.50 12.39
N SER A 195 -25.78 -15.81 12.43
CA SER A 195 -26.55 -15.98 13.67
C SER A 195 -25.99 -17.14 14.50
N TYR A 196 -25.74 -18.29 13.87
CA TYR A 196 -25.15 -19.45 14.54
C TYR A 196 -23.78 -19.13 15.16
N LEU A 197 -22.88 -18.49 14.40
CA LEU A 197 -21.54 -18.12 14.86
C LEU A 197 -21.56 -17.08 16.00
N THR A 198 -22.49 -16.12 15.94
CA THR A 198 -22.63 -15.08 16.96
C THR A 198 -23.14 -15.66 18.27
N ASN A 199 -24.10 -16.58 18.20
CA ASN A 199 -24.67 -17.24 19.39
C ASN A 199 -23.74 -18.30 19.98
N ASN A 200 -22.81 -18.85 19.18
CA ASN A 200 -21.85 -19.88 19.61
C ASN A 200 -20.40 -19.37 19.52
N SER A 201 -20.07 -18.38 20.35
CA SER A 201 -18.75 -17.72 20.35
C SER A 201 -17.57 -18.69 20.58
N GLU A 202 -17.75 -19.72 21.40
CA GLU A 202 -16.75 -20.77 21.62
C GLU A 202 -16.45 -21.54 20.34
N PHE A 203 -17.49 -21.99 19.63
CA PHE A 203 -17.35 -22.66 18.34
C PHE A 203 -16.64 -21.76 17.33
N ALA A 204 -16.99 -20.47 17.26
CA ALA A 204 -16.31 -19.52 16.38
C ALA A 204 -14.80 -19.38 16.71
N SER A 205 -14.43 -19.41 17.99
CA SER A 205 -13.01 -19.40 18.42
C SER A 205 -12.26 -20.66 17.99
N ILE A 206 -12.87 -21.84 18.19
CA ILE A 206 -12.28 -23.13 17.78
C ILE A 206 -12.16 -23.23 16.26
N PHE A 207 -13.19 -22.80 15.53
CA PHE A 207 -13.15 -22.67 14.07
C PHE A 207 -11.97 -21.84 13.62
N TYR A 208 -11.80 -20.66 14.23
CA TYR A 208 -10.74 -19.73 13.85
C TYR A 208 -9.35 -20.33 14.08
N LYS A 209 -9.12 -20.96 15.24
CA LYS A 209 -7.86 -21.64 15.56
C LYS A 209 -7.55 -22.82 14.63
N THR A 210 -8.58 -23.50 14.15
CA THR A 210 -8.43 -24.69 13.27
C THR A 210 -8.02 -24.29 11.85
N PHE A 211 -8.62 -23.24 11.27
CA PHE A 211 -8.45 -22.92 9.85
C PHE A 211 -7.59 -21.68 9.55
N PHE A 212 -7.28 -20.84 10.55
CA PHE A 212 -6.52 -19.61 10.37
C PHE A 212 -5.19 -19.63 11.13
N ALA A 213 -4.22 -18.85 10.66
CA ALA A 213 -2.95 -18.69 11.35
C ALA A 213 -3.16 -18.01 12.72
N ILE A 214 -2.62 -18.61 13.78
CA ILE A 214 -2.83 -18.17 15.15
C ILE A 214 -2.14 -16.82 15.38
N ARG A 215 -2.94 -15.82 15.72
CA ARG A 215 -2.51 -14.60 16.42
C ARG A 215 -3.29 -14.60 17.72
N GLU A 216 -2.62 -14.78 18.87
CA GLU A 216 -3.29 -15.02 20.17
C GLU A 216 -4.40 -13.99 20.47
N GLN A 217 -4.18 -12.72 20.12
CA GLN A 217 -5.17 -11.64 20.29
C GLN A 217 -6.40 -11.77 19.37
N GLU A 218 -6.25 -12.29 18.14
CA GLU A 218 -7.39 -12.47 17.21
C GLU A 218 -8.18 -13.76 17.50
N ALA A 219 -7.57 -14.74 18.19
CA ALA A 219 -8.22 -16.01 18.49
C ALA A 219 -9.25 -15.93 19.64
N GLN A 220 -9.09 -14.96 20.55
CA GLN A 220 -10.03 -14.71 21.65
C GLN A 220 -11.30 -14.01 21.19
N ASN A 221 -11.23 -13.20 20.12
CA ASN A 221 -12.38 -12.53 19.54
C ASN A 221 -12.28 -12.58 17.99
N PRO A 222 -12.65 -13.71 17.38
CA PRO A 222 -12.45 -13.93 15.96
C PRO A 222 -13.38 -13.03 15.13
N SER A 223 -12.85 -12.53 14.02
CA SER A 223 -13.65 -11.76 13.06
C SER A 223 -14.62 -12.69 12.34
N ILE A 224 -15.92 -12.56 12.65
CA ILE A 224 -17.00 -13.32 12.01
C ILE A 224 -16.96 -13.14 10.49
N ASP A 225 -16.69 -11.92 10.01
CA ASP A 225 -16.58 -11.64 8.56
C ASP A 225 -15.49 -12.50 7.87
N LYS A 226 -14.36 -12.77 8.55
CA LYS A 226 -13.31 -13.65 8.00
C LYS A 226 -13.78 -15.10 7.93
N ILE A 227 -14.49 -15.56 8.97
CA ILE A 227 -15.06 -16.92 9.02
C ILE A 227 -16.10 -17.07 7.91
N MET A 228 -17.00 -16.10 7.74
CA MET A 228 -18.01 -16.10 6.68
C MET A 228 -17.41 -16.14 5.28
N ALA A 229 -16.35 -15.36 5.02
CA ALA A 229 -15.64 -15.44 3.74
C ALA A 229 -15.04 -16.83 3.47
N PHE A 230 -14.54 -17.50 4.51
CA PHE A 230 -14.06 -18.88 4.41
C PHE A 230 -15.22 -19.86 4.16
N ILE A 231 -16.34 -19.73 4.86
CA ILE A 231 -17.53 -20.59 4.69
C ILE A 231 -18.06 -20.49 3.26
N ARG A 232 -18.34 -19.27 2.78
CA ARG A 232 -18.85 -19.04 1.42
C ARG A 232 -17.93 -19.63 0.35
N ALA A 233 -16.61 -19.46 0.51
CA ALA A 233 -15.64 -20.08 -0.39
C ALA A 233 -15.69 -21.61 -0.35
N ASN A 234 -15.75 -22.23 0.83
CA ASN A 234 -15.70 -23.69 0.97
C ASN A 234 -17.02 -24.40 0.64
N LEU A 235 -18.15 -23.70 0.65
CA LEU A 235 -19.43 -24.24 0.17
C LEU A 235 -19.39 -24.53 -1.34
N VAL A 236 -18.76 -23.65 -2.12
CA VAL A 236 -18.73 -23.76 -3.59
C VAL A 236 -17.40 -24.27 -4.15
N LEU A 237 -16.33 -24.31 -3.35
CA LEU A 237 -15.01 -24.78 -3.79
C LEU A 237 -15.05 -26.19 -4.40
N PRO A 238 -15.80 -27.18 -3.85
CA PRO A 238 -15.93 -28.50 -4.48
C PRO A 238 -16.47 -28.46 -5.91
N MET A 239 -17.23 -27.42 -6.28
CA MET A 239 -17.81 -27.26 -7.63
C MET A 239 -16.78 -26.73 -8.65
N ILE A 240 -15.59 -26.32 -8.20
CA ILE A 240 -14.56 -25.68 -9.01
C ILE A 240 -13.34 -26.60 -9.12
N PRO A 241 -12.91 -26.96 -10.35
CA PRO A 241 -11.67 -27.70 -10.52
C PRO A 241 -10.46 -26.93 -9.95
N ILE A 242 -9.67 -27.59 -9.10
CA ILE A 242 -8.61 -26.92 -8.31
C ILE A 242 -7.56 -26.26 -9.19
N MET A 243 -7.21 -26.83 -10.35
CA MET A 243 -6.28 -26.18 -11.28
C MET A 243 -6.82 -24.86 -11.83
N TYR A 244 -8.14 -24.75 -12.02
CA TYR A 244 -8.79 -23.50 -12.46
C TYR A 244 -8.82 -22.50 -11.30
N TYR A 245 -9.19 -22.96 -10.11
CA TYR A 245 -9.13 -22.16 -8.88
C TYR A 245 -7.72 -21.60 -8.64
N ALA A 246 -6.69 -22.44 -8.72
CA ALA A 246 -5.30 -22.07 -8.48
C ALA A 246 -4.79 -21.05 -9.50
N ARG A 247 -5.10 -21.22 -10.80
CA ARG A 247 -4.55 -20.37 -11.87
C ARG A 247 -5.33 -19.08 -12.14
N SER A 248 -6.62 -19.01 -11.79
CA SER A 248 -7.50 -17.92 -12.24
C SER A 248 -7.25 -16.60 -11.52
N SER A 249 -7.00 -15.53 -12.28
CA SER A 249 -7.02 -14.14 -11.79
C SER A 249 -8.43 -13.65 -11.40
N MET A 250 -9.46 -14.42 -11.75
CA MET A 250 -10.88 -14.15 -11.49
C MET A 250 -11.46 -15.10 -10.42
N ARG A 251 -10.60 -15.78 -9.64
CA ARG A 251 -11.01 -16.72 -8.57
C ARG A 251 -12.13 -16.16 -7.68
N LEU A 252 -11.98 -14.92 -7.25
CA LEU A 252 -12.92 -14.28 -6.34
C LEU A 252 -14.27 -14.01 -7.01
N GLU A 253 -14.27 -13.53 -8.26
CA GLU A 253 -15.50 -13.31 -9.02
C GLU A 253 -16.24 -14.64 -9.28
N LEU A 254 -15.49 -15.71 -9.58
CA LEU A 254 -16.07 -17.03 -9.75
C LEU A 254 -16.73 -17.56 -8.47
N ILE A 255 -16.05 -17.43 -7.32
CA ILE A 255 -16.61 -17.83 -6.02
C ILE A 255 -17.87 -17.03 -5.72
N SER A 256 -17.85 -15.71 -5.94
CA SER A 256 -19.00 -14.81 -5.71
C SER A 256 -20.22 -15.30 -6.49
N ARG A 257 -20.07 -15.47 -7.81
CA ARG A 257 -21.20 -15.87 -8.68
C ARG A 257 -21.69 -17.29 -8.41
N LEU A 258 -20.79 -18.22 -8.11
CA LEU A 258 -21.19 -19.58 -7.76
C LEU A 258 -21.90 -19.61 -6.41
N TYR A 259 -21.46 -18.79 -5.45
CA TYR A 259 -22.12 -18.69 -4.15
C TYR A 259 -23.50 -18.04 -4.27
N GLU A 260 -23.62 -16.95 -5.04
CA GLU A 260 -24.92 -16.32 -5.34
C GLU A 260 -25.89 -17.35 -5.93
N LYS A 261 -25.47 -18.04 -6.99
CA LYS A 261 -26.29 -19.12 -7.58
C LYS A 261 -26.60 -20.23 -6.58
N TYR A 262 -25.61 -20.68 -5.80
CA TYR A 262 -25.79 -21.75 -4.82
C TYR A 262 -26.79 -21.35 -3.72
N SER A 263 -26.77 -20.10 -3.28
CA SER A 263 -27.71 -19.58 -2.28
C SER A 263 -29.12 -19.49 -2.87
N ASP A 264 -29.24 -18.90 -4.07
CA ASP A 264 -30.52 -18.77 -4.79
C ASP A 264 -31.17 -20.13 -5.06
N ASP A 265 -30.38 -21.14 -5.44
CA ASP A 265 -30.85 -22.50 -5.70
C ASP A 265 -31.29 -23.25 -4.41
N ASN A 266 -30.97 -22.73 -3.22
CA ASN A 266 -31.15 -23.43 -1.93
C ASN A 266 -31.90 -22.64 -0.83
N ILE A 267 -32.69 -21.63 -1.20
CA ILE A 267 -33.44 -20.77 -0.27
C ILE A 267 -34.31 -21.58 0.73
N GLU A 268 -34.89 -22.70 0.31
CA GLU A 268 -35.74 -23.53 1.20
C GLU A 268 -34.94 -24.49 2.11
N ASN A 269 -33.63 -24.64 1.90
CA ASN A 269 -32.78 -25.65 2.54
C ASN A 269 -31.65 -25.05 3.41
N GLU A 270 -31.70 -23.75 3.70
CA GLU A 270 -30.61 -23.01 4.37
C GLU A 270 -30.16 -23.66 5.68
N ARG A 271 -31.12 -24.04 6.54
CA ARG A 271 -30.84 -24.66 7.84
C ARG A 271 -30.20 -26.05 7.72
N ASN A 272 -30.58 -26.82 6.71
CA ASN A 272 -29.99 -28.14 6.46
C ASN A 272 -28.54 -28.00 5.98
N ILE A 273 -28.27 -27.02 5.10
CA ILE A 273 -26.92 -26.70 4.64
C ILE A 273 -26.04 -26.26 5.81
N LEU A 274 -26.54 -25.37 6.68
CA LEU A 274 -25.86 -24.96 7.91
C LEU A 274 -25.49 -26.19 8.75
N MET A 275 -26.46 -27.03 9.09
CA MET A 275 -26.23 -28.19 9.96
C MET A 275 -25.24 -29.17 9.34
N ASN A 276 -25.33 -29.45 8.04
CA ASN A 276 -24.40 -30.33 7.36
C ASN A 276 -22.97 -29.76 7.32
N PHE A 277 -22.84 -28.46 7.03
CA PHE A 277 -21.53 -27.80 7.04
C PHE A 277 -20.90 -27.81 8.43
N ILE A 278 -21.67 -27.49 9.48
CA ILE A 278 -21.19 -27.53 10.87
C ILE A 278 -20.80 -28.96 11.29
N LYS A 279 -21.55 -29.98 10.86
CA LYS A 279 -21.20 -31.40 11.07
C LYS A 279 -19.83 -31.73 10.47
N LYS A 280 -19.57 -31.33 9.22
CA LYS A 280 -18.26 -31.50 8.57
C LYS A 280 -17.15 -30.75 9.32
N VAL A 281 -17.40 -29.52 9.74
CA VAL A 281 -16.42 -28.73 10.50
C VAL A 281 -16.07 -29.35 11.85
N ASN A 282 -17.07 -29.78 12.62
CA ASN A 282 -16.85 -30.47 13.90
C ASN A 282 -16.01 -31.74 13.71
N PHE A 283 -16.25 -32.48 12.63
CA PHE A 283 -15.44 -33.64 12.28
C PHE A 283 -13.97 -33.26 12.02
N ILE A 284 -13.71 -32.19 11.26
CA ILE A 284 -12.33 -31.69 11.03
C ILE A 284 -11.67 -31.19 12.33
N ILE A 285 -12.43 -30.56 13.24
CA ILE A 285 -11.92 -30.14 14.56
C ILE A 285 -11.45 -31.36 15.36
N LYS A 286 -12.23 -32.45 15.39
CA LYS A 286 -11.83 -33.69 16.08
C LYS A 286 -10.55 -34.30 15.50
N ILE A 287 -10.33 -34.22 14.18
CA ILE A 287 -9.05 -34.63 13.56
C ILE A 287 -7.89 -33.82 14.11
N ASN A 288 -8.06 -32.49 14.22
CA ASN A 288 -7.04 -31.63 14.78
C ASN A 288 -6.74 -31.97 16.25
N GLU A 289 -7.79 -32.20 17.07
CA GLU A 289 -7.66 -32.61 18.48
C GLU A 289 -6.95 -33.96 18.62
N TYR A 290 -7.32 -34.95 17.79
CA TYR A 290 -6.66 -36.25 17.75
C TYR A 290 -5.18 -36.13 17.38
N SER A 291 -4.85 -35.35 16.34
CA SER A 291 -3.46 -35.09 15.96
C SER A 291 -2.66 -34.48 17.10
N ASN A 292 -3.22 -33.47 17.79
CA ASN A 292 -2.54 -32.81 18.90
C ASN A 292 -2.31 -33.75 20.09
N THR A 293 -3.32 -34.55 20.44
CA THR A 293 -3.25 -35.51 21.55
C THR A 293 -2.20 -36.58 21.30
N ASN A 294 -2.07 -37.05 20.05
CA ASN A 294 -1.13 -38.09 19.63
C ASN A 294 0.21 -37.54 19.12
N LYS A 295 0.46 -36.22 19.26
CA LYS A 295 1.68 -35.54 18.78
C LYS A 295 1.98 -35.78 17.28
N LEU A 296 0.93 -35.95 16.47
CA LEU A 296 1.01 -36.07 15.03
C LEU A 296 1.17 -34.69 14.39
N LYS A 297 1.97 -34.61 13.31
CA LYS A 297 2.12 -33.38 12.53
C LYS A 297 0.85 -33.10 11.74
N ASN A 298 0.35 -31.86 11.84
CA ASN A 298 -0.80 -31.38 11.08
C ASN A 298 -0.70 -29.84 10.92
N ASN A 299 -1.47 -29.27 10.00
CA ASN A 299 -1.65 -27.84 9.86
C ASN A 299 -3.03 -27.47 9.29
N ARG A 300 -3.38 -26.19 9.43
CA ARG A 300 -4.66 -25.63 8.98
C ARG A 300 -4.99 -25.86 7.49
N LEU A 301 -3.98 -25.92 6.62
CA LEU A 301 -4.19 -26.04 5.18
C LEU A 301 -4.47 -27.49 4.78
N ALA A 302 -3.86 -28.46 5.48
CA ALA A 302 -4.24 -29.87 5.37
C ALA A 302 -5.71 -30.06 5.79
N LEU A 303 -6.08 -29.54 6.97
CA LEU A 303 -7.44 -29.60 7.49
C LEU A 303 -8.46 -28.96 6.53
N ALA A 304 -8.14 -27.83 5.92
CA ALA A 304 -8.98 -27.21 4.90
C ALA A 304 -9.12 -28.06 3.62
N CYS A 305 -8.08 -28.77 3.19
CA CYS A 305 -8.17 -29.69 2.05
C CYS A 305 -9.10 -30.87 2.35
N PHE A 306 -9.07 -31.39 3.58
CA PHE A 306 -10.01 -32.44 4.00
C PHE A 306 -11.44 -31.93 4.19
N LEU A 307 -11.65 -30.65 4.54
CA LEU A 307 -12.97 -30.05 4.48
C LEU A 307 -13.51 -29.99 3.02
N TRP A 308 -12.64 -29.62 2.07
CA TRP A 308 -12.97 -29.66 0.65
C TRP A 308 -13.31 -31.08 0.17
N SER A 309 -12.54 -32.09 0.58
CA SER A 309 -12.78 -33.47 0.14
C SER A 309 -14.12 -34.02 0.63
N LEU A 310 -14.56 -33.66 1.84
CA LEU A 310 -15.90 -33.97 2.33
C LEU A 310 -16.99 -33.33 1.45
N GLY A 311 -16.76 -32.11 0.94
CA GLY A 311 -17.65 -31.47 -0.01
C GLY A 311 -17.66 -32.13 -1.39
N VAL A 312 -16.53 -32.65 -1.86
CA VAL A 312 -16.45 -33.44 -3.11
C VAL A 312 -17.26 -34.73 -2.99
N LEU A 313 -17.10 -35.45 -1.88
CA LEU A 313 -17.85 -36.69 -1.64
C LEU A 313 -19.36 -36.46 -1.52
N GLU A 314 -19.79 -35.29 -1.03
CA GLU A 314 -21.19 -34.89 -1.02
C GLU A 314 -21.75 -34.64 -2.43
N LEU A 315 -20.96 -34.05 -3.34
CA LEU A 315 -21.35 -33.89 -4.74
C LEU A 315 -21.51 -35.22 -5.49
N GLU A 316 -20.77 -36.25 -5.07
CA GLU A 316 -20.89 -37.62 -5.57
C GLU A 316 -22.03 -38.42 -4.88
N GLU A 317 -22.83 -37.77 -4.03
CA GLU A 317 -23.96 -38.35 -3.28
C GLU A 317 -23.57 -39.56 -2.40
N LEU A 318 -22.31 -39.62 -1.95
CA LEU A 318 -21.83 -40.72 -1.11
C LEU A 318 -22.17 -40.51 0.37
N GLN A 319 -22.78 -41.53 0.98
CA GLN A 319 -23.02 -41.56 2.41
C GLN A 319 -21.72 -41.88 3.18
N ILE A 320 -21.21 -40.88 3.91
CA ILE A 320 -19.98 -41.02 4.71
C ILE A 320 -20.35 -41.21 6.18
N ASP A 321 -19.84 -42.29 6.77
CA ASP A 321 -19.84 -42.46 8.22
C ASP A 321 -18.67 -41.68 8.84
N LEU A 322 -19.00 -40.60 9.56
CA LEU A 322 -18.03 -39.71 10.22
C LEU A 322 -17.64 -40.27 11.60
N ASN A 323 -16.96 -41.40 11.59
CA ASN A 323 -16.57 -42.15 12.79
C ASN A 323 -15.11 -41.91 13.24
N ASP A 324 -14.76 -42.40 14.42
CA ASP A 324 -13.42 -42.23 15.01
C ASP A 324 -12.31 -42.95 14.23
N ASP A 325 -12.64 -44.03 13.52
CA ASP A 325 -11.71 -44.73 12.63
C ASP A 325 -11.28 -43.84 11.45
N LEU A 326 -12.24 -43.15 10.82
CA LEU A 326 -11.94 -42.20 9.75
C LEU A 326 -11.11 -41.01 10.27
N ILE A 327 -11.36 -40.55 11.50
CA ILE A 327 -10.56 -39.50 12.14
C ILE A 327 -9.10 -39.94 12.25
N GLN A 328 -8.86 -41.14 12.78
CA GLN A 328 -7.52 -41.69 12.95
C GLN A 328 -6.80 -41.84 11.61
N GLN A 329 -7.48 -42.39 10.60
CA GLN A 329 -6.90 -42.60 9.28
C GLN A 329 -6.51 -41.29 8.61
N ILE A 330 -7.35 -40.25 8.67
CA ILE A 330 -7.04 -38.94 8.11
C ILE A 330 -5.87 -38.30 8.88
N ALA A 331 -5.87 -38.35 10.21
CA ALA A 331 -4.81 -37.77 11.02
C ALA A 331 -3.43 -38.42 10.74
N LEU A 332 -3.39 -39.74 10.58
CA LEU A 332 -2.18 -40.47 10.21
C LEU A 332 -1.75 -40.12 8.78
N TYR A 333 -2.68 -40.08 7.83
CA TYR A 333 -2.37 -39.74 6.43
C TYR A 333 -1.79 -38.33 6.30
N ILE A 334 -2.33 -37.34 7.03
CA ILE A 334 -1.79 -35.98 7.05
C ILE A 334 -0.36 -35.98 7.61
N ASN A 335 -0.12 -36.69 8.71
CA ASN A 335 1.19 -36.76 9.35
C ASN A 335 2.26 -37.38 8.43
N GLU A 336 1.92 -38.47 7.75
CA GLU A 336 2.81 -39.16 6.80
C GLU A 336 3.11 -38.29 5.56
N ASN A 337 2.14 -37.52 5.10
CA ASN A 337 2.24 -36.71 3.89
C ASN A 337 2.44 -35.21 4.16
N ILE A 338 2.90 -34.84 5.37
CA ILE A 338 2.95 -33.45 5.81
C ILE A 338 3.80 -32.55 4.90
N GLU A 339 4.80 -33.10 4.23
CA GLU A 339 5.64 -32.39 3.25
C GLU A 339 4.85 -31.90 2.04
N GLN A 340 3.79 -32.61 1.65
CA GLN A 340 2.87 -32.20 0.58
C GLN A 340 1.90 -31.11 1.06
N TYR A 341 1.67 -31.04 2.37
CA TYR A 341 0.82 -30.05 3.04
C TYR A 341 1.63 -28.87 3.59
N THR A 342 2.49 -28.27 2.78
CA THR A 342 3.22 -27.06 3.21
C THR A 342 2.26 -25.96 3.72
N ASP A 343 2.66 -25.20 4.75
CA ASP A 343 1.88 -24.06 5.27
C ASP A 343 2.07 -22.77 4.43
N ILE A 344 2.55 -22.92 3.20
CA ILE A 344 2.73 -21.80 2.25
C ILE A 344 1.35 -21.42 1.67
N ASP A 345 0.93 -20.17 1.89
CA ASP A 345 -0.37 -19.68 1.42
C ASP A 345 -0.55 -19.72 -0.11
N TYR A 346 -1.81 -19.54 -0.53
CA TYR A 346 -2.36 -19.64 -1.89
C TYR A 346 -1.70 -18.84 -3.03
N GLY A 347 -0.60 -18.12 -2.77
CA GLY A 347 0.12 -17.34 -3.78
C GLY A 347 0.98 -18.18 -4.73
N PHE A 348 1.16 -19.47 -4.43
CA PHE A 348 1.96 -20.38 -5.24
C PHE A 348 1.10 -21.54 -5.78
N ASN A 349 0.83 -21.50 -7.08
CA ASN A 349 -0.09 -22.42 -7.74
C ASN A 349 0.34 -23.89 -7.65
N LYS A 350 1.65 -24.16 -7.55
CA LYS A 350 2.19 -25.52 -7.47
C LYS A 350 1.81 -26.16 -6.14
N GLU A 351 2.02 -25.45 -5.04
CA GLU A 351 1.80 -25.87 -3.66
C GLU A 351 0.30 -26.06 -3.39
N VAL A 352 -0.55 -25.18 -3.93
CA VAL A 352 -2.01 -25.40 -3.91
C VAL A 352 -2.36 -26.71 -4.63
N ASN A 353 -1.92 -26.91 -5.87
CA ASN A 353 -2.25 -28.12 -6.60
C ASN A 353 -1.72 -29.38 -5.91
N THR A 354 -0.51 -29.34 -5.36
CA THR A 354 0.11 -30.46 -4.63
C THR A 354 -0.75 -30.90 -3.45
N ARG A 355 -1.23 -29.96 -2.63
CA ARG A 355 -2.07 -30.26 -1.47
C ARG A 355 -3.36 -30.97 -1.83
N TYR A 356 -4.13 -30.37 -2.73
CA TYR A 356 -5.43 -30.92 -3.13
C TYR A 356 -5.27 -32.23 -3.90
N SER A 357 -4.21 -32.37 -4.71
CA SER A 357 -3.92 -33.65 -5.38
C SER A 357 -3.53 -34.74 -4.38
N CYS A 358 -2.82 -34.40 -3.30
CA CYS A 358 -2.54 -35.34 -2.21
C CYS A 358 -3.83 -35.81 -1.54
N THR A 359 -4.74 -34.88 -1.22
CA THR A 359 -6.04 -35.23 -0.62
C THR A 359 -6.94 -36.02 -1.59
N SER A 360 -6.91 -35.71 -2.88
CA SER A 360 -7.61 -36.46 -3.96
C SER A 360 -7.24 -37.94 -3.94
N LYS A 361 -5.94 -38.25 -3.83
CA LYS A 361 -5.46 -39.63 -3.77
C LYS A 361 -6.02 -40.41 -2.58
N PHE A 362 -6.16 -39.77 -1.42
CA PHE A 362 -6.75 -40.41 -0.24
C PHE A 362 -8.20 -40.80 -0.50
N ILE A 363 -9.03 -39.89 -1.04
CA ILE A 363 -10.45 -40.18 -1.30
C ILE A 363 -10.65 -41.15 -2.47
N GLU A 364 -9.81 -41.10 -3.51
CA GLU A 364 -9.80 -42.08 -4.62
C GLU A 364 -9.53 -43.50 -4.08
N GLN A 365 -8.53 -43.66 -3.22
CA GLN A 365 -8.17 -44.96 -2.65
C GLN A 365 -9.25 -45.49 -1.70
N LYS A 366 -9.82 -44.61 -0.86
CA LYS A 366 -10.78 -45.02 0.17
C LYS A 366 -12.19 -45.27 -0.36
N TYR A 367 -12.67 -44.42 -1.26
CA TYR A 367 -14.06 -44.42 -1.73
C TYR A 367 -14.22 -44.86 -3.19
N LYS A 368 -13.12 -45.17 -3.90
CA LYS A 368 -13.12 -45.63 -5.30
C LYS A 368 -13.83 -44.68 -6.27
N ILE A 369 -13.76 -43.38 -6.01
CA ILE A 369 -14.26 -42.32 -6.91
C ILE A 369 -13.16 -41.81 -7.82
N ASP A 370 -13.52 -41.28 -8.99
CA ASP A 370 -12.59 -40.53 -9.85
C ASP A 370 -12.54 -39.06 -9.42
N ALA A 371 -11.70 -38.74 -8.43
CA ALA A 371 -11.57 -37.36 -7.96
C ALA A 371 -10.73 -36.47 -8.90
N SER A 372 -10.21 -37.02 -10.01
CA SER A 372 -9.36 -36.28 -10.95
C SER A 372 -10.09 -35.12 -11.64
N ILE A 373 -11.41 -35.25 -11.84
CA ILE A 373 -12.28 -34.20 -12.43
C ILE A 373 -12.39 -32.94 -11.55
N TYR A 374 -12.20 -33.10 -10.23
CA TYR A 374 -12.20 -31.99 -9.27
C TYR A 374 -10.82 -31.32 -9.16
N ILE A 375 -9.77 -31.94 -9.70
CA ILE A 375 -8.44 -31.34 -9.79
C ILE A 375 -8.25 -30.69 -11.17
N GLN A 376 -8.55 -31.41 -12.25
CA GLN A 376 -8.37 -30.96 -13.62
C GLN A 376 -9.71 -30.69 -14.31
N ALA A 377 -9.87 -29.47 -14.85
CA ALA A 377 -11.10 -29.11 -15.55
C ALA A 377 -11.20 -29.82 -16.91
N SER A 378 -12.27 -30.61 -17.11
CA SER A 378 -12.72 -31.11 -18.42
C SER A 378 -13.18 -29.96 -19.33
N ASP A 379 -13.26 -30.19 -20.64
CA ASP A 379 -13.68 -29.15 -21.59
C ASP A 379 -15.14 -28.70 -21.38
N LEU A 380 -16.01 -29.62 -20.95
CA LEU A 380 -17.39 -29.32 -20.54
C LEU A 380 -17.43 -28.40 -19.32
N LYS A 381 -16.69 -28.73 -18.24
CA LYS A 381 -16.64 -27.90 -17.03
C LYS A 381 -16.05 -26.51 -17.29
N ARG A 382 -15.12 -26.40 -18.24
CA ARG A 382 -14.59 -25.10 -18.69
C ARG A 382 -15.65 -24.27 -19.40
N SER A 383 -16.57 -24.89 -20.15
CA SER A 383 -17.69 -24.18 -20.78
C SER A 383 -18.69 -23.69 -19.75
N GLU A 384 -19.11 -24.56 -18.83
CA GLU A 384 -20.04 -24.20 -17.74
C GLU A 384 -19.51 -23.01 -16.91
N ILE A 385 -18.23 -23.03 -16.53
CA ILE A 385 -17.61 -21.93 -15.79
C ILE A 385 -17.57 -20.63 -16.61
N LYS A 386 -17.37 -20.72 -17.93
CA LYS A 386 -17.44 -19.54 -18.81
C LYS A 386 -18.86 -19.00 -18.92
N ASP A 387 -19.86 -19.87 -18.92
CA ASP A 387 -21.27 -19.49 -19.00
C ASP A 387 -21.74 -18.80 -17.70
N VAL A 388 -21.34 -19.30 -16.53
CA VAL A 388 -21.57 -18.61 -15.23
C VAL A 388 -20.94 -17.21 -15.21
N LEU A 389 -19.86 -16.99 -15.95
CA LEU A 389 -19.18 -15.69 -16.06
C LEU A 389 -19.76 -14.75 -17.13
N LYS A 390 -20.70 -15.21 -17.98
CA LYS A 390 -21.36 -14.35 -18.98
C LYS A 390 -22.27 -13.31 -18.28
N PRO A 391 -22.34 -12.06 -18.76
CA PRO A 391 -23.33 -11.10 -18.31
C PRO A 391 -24.72 -11.45 -18.83
N ASN A 392 -25.76 -11.22 -18.02
CA ASN A 392 -27.15 -11.26 -18.44
C ASN A 392 -27.43 -10.07 -19.35
N ASN A 393 -27.21 -10.23 -20.66
CA ASN A 393 -27.38 -9.15 -21.65
C ASN A 393 -28.77 -9.19 -22.28
N THR A 394 -29.71 -8.38 -21.78
CA THR A 394 -31.00 -8.13 -22.48
C THR A 394 -31.63 -6.78 -22.09
N SER A 395 -30.95 -5.66 -22.34
CA SER A 395 -31.61 -4.34 -22.35
C SER A 395 -30.88 -3.32 -23.23
N ASN A 396 -31.61 -2.30 -23.71
CA ASN A 396 -31.05 -1.15 -24.42
C ASN A 396 -30.23 -0.28 -23.43
N LYS A 397 -29.00 0.10 -23.80
CA LYS A 397 -28.05 0.89 -22.98
C LYS A 397 -28.68 2.12 -22.31
N ILE A 398 -29.55 2.83 -23.03
CA ILE A 398 -30.20 4.07 -22.56
C ILE A 398 -31.29 3.76 -21.54
N SER A 399 -32.15 2.77 -21.82
CA SER A 399 -33.19 2.34 -20.87
C SER A 399 -32.60 1.81 -19.56
N GLU A 400 -31.44 1.15 -19.62
CA GLU A 400 -30.68 0.71 -18.45
C GLU A 400 -30.16 1.89 -17.63
N LEU A 401 -29.68 2.95 -18.29
CA LEU A 401 -29.20 4.15 -17.60
C LEU A 401 -30.35 4.94 -16.96
N ASP A 402 -31.48 5.12 -17.63
CA ASP A 402 -32.61 5.89 -17.11
C ASP A 402 -33.29 5.26 -15.90
N THR A 403 -33.36 3.93 -15.85
CA THR A 403 -33.93 3.23 -14.69
C THR A 403 -32.99 3.26 -13.47
N LEU A 404 -31.69 3.32 -13.70
CA LEU A 404 -30.67 3.25 -12.65
C LEU A 404 -30.15 4.62 -12.19
N ARG A 405 -30.34 5.67 -12.98
CA ARG A 405 -29.82 7.00 -12.65
C ARG A 405 -30.61 7.61 -11.51
N LEU A 406 -29.90 8.05 -10.47
CA LEU A 406 -30.53 8.61 -9.27
C LEU A 406 -31.12 10.00 -9.52
N ASN A 407 -32.37 10.18 -9.12
CA ASN A 407 -33.01 11.48 -9.01
C ASN A 407 -32.59 12.11 -7.69
N LYS A 408 -31.67 13.09 -7.77
CA LYS A 408 -30.97 13.64 -6.62
C LYS A 408 -31.45 15.06 -6.24
N PRO A 409 -31.76 15.33 -4.96
CA PRO A 409 -31.77 16.67 -4.39
C PRO A 409 -30.34 17.17 -4.05
N GLU A 410 -30.08 18.47 -4.14
CA GLU A 410 -28.79 19.06 -3.72
C GLU A 410 -28.53 18.79 -2.22
N PRO A 411 -27.27 18.64 -1.79
CA PRO A 411 -26.94 18.36 -0.39
C PRO A 411 -27.51 19.41 0.56
N SER A 412 -28.28 18.98 1.57
CA SER A 412 -28.81 19.87 2.59
C SER A 412 -27.77 20.13 3.68
N ARG A 413 -27.74 21.36 4.20
CA ARG A 413 -26.95 21.72 5.39
C ARG A 413 -27.80 21.50 6.63
N ILE A 414 -27.30 20.71 7.58
CA ILE A 414 -27.98 20.37 8.83
C ILE A 414 -26.98 20.52 9.96
N ASN A 415 -27.37 21.19 11.06
CA ASN A 415 -26.50 21.38 12.22
C ASN A 415 -26.35 20.08 13.01
N ILE A 416 -25.26 19.94 13.76
CA ILE A 416 -25.01 18.74 14.58
C ILE A 416 -26.14 18.53 15.59
N ASP A 417 -26.64 19.59 16.21
CA ASP A 417 -27.78 19.49 17.14
C ASP A 417 -29.04 18.90 16.46
N ASP A 418 -29.35 19.31 15.23
CA ASP A 418 -30.47 18.77 14.47
C ASP A 418 -30.27 17.30 14.11
N VAL A 419 -29.06 16.92 13.69
CA VAL A 419 -28.71 15.50 13.44
C VAL A 419 -28.91 14.68 14.71
N MET A 420 -28.52 15.20 15.87
CA MET A 420 -28.73 14.52 17.15
C MET A 420 -30.21 14.39 17.50
N ARG A 421 -31.03 15.43 17.26
CA ARG A 421 -32.49 15.35 17.43
C ARG A 421 -33.11 14.32 16.49
N MET A 422 -32.63 14.21 15.26
CA MET A 422 -33.06 13.16 14.32
C MET A 422 -32.70 11.76 14.85
N MET A 423 -31.52 11.61 15.45
CA MET A 423 -31.09 10.35 16.05
C MET A 423 -31.94 9.90 17.23
N THR A 424 -32.36 10.83 18.09
CA THR A 424 -33.20 10.51 19.25
C THR A 424 -34.59 9.97 18.87
N LYS A 425 -35.09 10.26 17.66
CA LYS A 425 -36.45 9.89 17.22
C LYS A 425 -36.66 8.40 16.92
N ARG A 426 -35.76 7.49 17.33
CA ARG A 426 -35.79 6.03 17.09
C ARG A 426 -35.94 5.59 15.62
N ARG A 427 -35.71 6.50 14.65
CA ARG A 427 -35.83 6.26 13.20
C ARG A 427 -34.54 6.53 12.44
N PHE A 428 -33.41 6.62 13.12
CA PHE A 428 -32.11 6.88 12.52
C PHE A 428 -31.15 5.75 12.88
N LEU A 429 -30.77 4.97 11.87
CA LEU A 429 -29.88 3.84 12.01
C LEU A 429 -28.46 4.26 11.63
N VAL A 430 -27.65 4.56 12.65
CA VAL A 430 -26.24 4.99 12.47
C VAL A 430 -25.39 3.85 11.93
N ARG A 431 -25.73 2.62 12.29
CA ARG A 431 -24.96 1.42 11.96
C ARG A 431 -25.85 0.33 11.36
N PRO A 432 -26.15 0.41 10.06
CA PRO A 432 -26.72 -0.71 9.33
C PRO A 432 -25.77 -1.91 9.32
N SER A 433 -26.34 -3.10 9.13
CA SER A 433 -25.69 -4.42 9.20
C SER A 433 -24.64 -4.65 8.12
N TYR A 434 -24.78 -3.97 6.97
CA TYR A 434 -23.79 -3.97 5.90
C TYR A 434 -22.56 -3.08 6.20
N GLN A 435 -22.63 -2.19 7.20
CA GLN A 435 -21.48 -1.37 7.57
C GLN A 435 -20.48 -2.10 8.47
N ARG A 436 -19.21 -1.69 8.37
CA ARG A 436 -18.14 -2.22 9.22
C ARG A 436 -18.26 -1.78 10.69
N GLN A 437 -17.56 -2.51 11.56
CA GLN A 437 -17.38 -2.13 12.96
C GLN A 437 -16.58 -0.82 13.13
N GLU A 438 -16.65 -0.22 14.32
CA GLU A 438 -15.91 1.00 14.64
C GLU A 438 -14.40 0.74 14.75
N VAL A 439 -13.67 1.25 13.76
CA VAL A 439 -12.21 1.06 13.63
C VAL A 439 -11.41 2.33 13.94
N ILE A 440 -12.06 3.48 14.09
CA ILE A 440 -11.38 4.74 14.32
C ILE A 440 -10.65 4.75 15.68
N ASN A 441 -9.42 5.28 15.69
CA ASN A 441 -8.64 5.46 16.91
C ASN A 441 -8.85 6.88 17.49
N GLN A 442 -8.59 7.04 18.77
CA GLN A 442 -8.81 8.29 19.50
C GLN A 442 -8.06 9.50 18.88
N SER A 443 -6.86 9.30 18.34
CA SER A 443 -6.06 10.38 17.74
C SER A 443 -6.69 10.89 16.43
N LYS A 444 -7.19 9.98 15.58
CA LYS A 444 -7.95 10.34 14.38
C LYS A 444 -9.28 10.97 14.73
N ALA A 445 -9.97 10.44 15.74
CA ALA A 445 -11.21 11.02 16.26
C ALA A 445 -10.99 12.47 16.74
N SER A 446 -9.89 12.72 17.47
CA SER A 446 -9.51 14.07 17.95
C SER A 446 -9.25 15.05 16.79
N SER A 447 -8.65 14.58 15.69
CA SER A 447 -8.41 15.41 14.50
C SER A 447 -9.70 15.82 13.77
N ILE A 448 -10.75 14.99 13.81
CA ILE A 448 -12.08 15.35 13.28
C ILE A 448 -12.69 16.47 14.14
N ILE A 449 -12.66 16.33 15.46
CA ILE A 449 -13.17 17.36 16.39
C ILE A 449 -12.40 18.68 16.23
N GLU A 450 -11.08 18.63 16.10
CA GLU A 450 -10.27 19.82 15.83
C GLU A 450 -10.66 20.49 14.51
N SER A 451 -10.97 19.71 13.47
CA SER A 451 -11.41 20.27 12.18
C SER A 451 -12.75 21.00 12.31
N ILE A 452 -13.68 20.48 13.13
CA ILE A 452 -14.97 21.13 13.43
C ILE A 452 -14.75 22.44 14.17
N LEU A 453 -13.92 22.43 15.22
CA LEU A 453 -13.60 23.64 15.99
C LEU A 453 -12.91 24.73 15.16
N LEU A 454 -12.18 24.33 14.11
CA LEU A 454 -11.55 25.23 13.13
C LEU A 454 -12.49 25.65 11.97
N GLY A 455 -13.74 25.19 11.94
CA GLY A 455 -14.67 25.50 10.85
C GLY A 455 -14.32 24.84 9.50
N ILE A 456 -13.46 23.82 9.50
CA ILE A 456 -13.08 23.08 8.29
C ILE A 456 -14.22 22.13 7.92
N THR A 457 -14.82 22.35 6.75
CA THR A 457 -15.95 21.55 6.28
C THR A 457 -15.60 20.06 6.14
N LEU A 458 -16.43 19.20 6.74
CA LEU A 458 -16.30 17.76 6.62
C LEU A 458 -16.93 17.24 5.31
N PRO A 459 -16.47 16.10 4.77
CA PRO A 459 -17.15 15.46 3.66
C PRO A 459 -18.59 15.07 4.03
N ALA A 460 -19.47 15.00 3.02
CA ALA A 460 -20.89 14.75 3.21
C ALA A 460 -21.20 13.42 3.89
N ILE A 461 -22.33 13.36 4.61
CA ILE A 461 -22.89 12.13 5.17
C ILE A 461 -23.99 11.66 4.23
N PHE A 462 -23.94 10.38 3.86
CA PHE A 462 -24.92 9.77 2.96
C PHE A 462 -25.95 9.04 3.78
N ILE A 463 -27.22 9.38 3.56
CA ILE A 463 -28.36 8.80 4.26
C ILE A 463 -29.30 8.18 3.22
N TYR A 464 -29.70 6.94 3.46
CA TYR A 464 -30.77 6.27 2.75
C TYR A 464 -32.05 6.35 3.57
N LYS A 465 -33.10 6.94 3.02
CA LYS A 465 -34.40 7.00 3.68
C LYS A 465 -35.33 5.96 3.08
N ARG A 466 -35.66 4.98 3.90
CA ARG A 466 -36.55 3.87 3.55
C ARG A 466 -37.99 4.31 3.45
N SER A 467 -38.80 3.53 2.74
CA SER A 467 -40.25 3.73 2.64
C SER A 467 -40.98 3.63 3.99
N ASP A 468 -40.44 2.86 4.93
CA ASP A 468 -40.91 2.78 6.31
C ASP A 468 -40.47 3.98 7.18
N GLY A 469 -39.78 4.97 6.58
CA GLY A 469 -39.27 6.19 7.17
C GLY A 469 -38.14 6.01 8.17
N VAL A 470 -37.43 4.89 8.16
CA VAL A 470 -36.12 4.74 8.80
C VAL A 470 -35.04 5.37 7.91
N SER A 471 -34.14 6.15 8.51
CA SER A 471 -32.99 6.77 7.87
C SER A 471 -31.73 6.00 8.21
N GLU A 472 -31.11 5.34 7.24
CA GLU A 472 -29.91 4.55 7.39
C GLU A 472 -28.68 5.33 6.92
N VAL A 473 -27.59 5.30 7.69
CA VAL A 473 -26.33 5.91 7.24
C VAL A 473 -25.65 4.98 6.25
N ILE A 474 -25.44 5.42 5.01
CA ILE A 474 -24.64 4.70 4.00
C ILE A 474 -23.14 4.98 4.22
N ASP A 475 -22.75 6.25 4.31
CA ASP A 475 -21.35 6.67 4.56
C ASP A 475 -21.30 7.86 5.53
N GLY A 476 -20.19 7.98 6.26
CA GLY A 476 -20.01 8.98 7.31
C GLY A 476 -20.25 8.46 8.73
N GLN A 477 -20.51 7.15 8.88
CA GLN A 477 -20.67 6.47 10.16
C GLN A 477 -19.57 6.82 11.18
N GLN A 478 -18.29 6.75 10.79
CA GLN A 478 -17.18 7.03 11.72
C GLN A 478 -17.13 8.50 12.16
N ARG A 479 -17.57 9.43 11.29
CA ARG A 479 -17.67 10.86 11.63
C ARG A 479 -18.79 11.07 12.66
N LEU A 480 -19.96 10.48 12.42
CA LEU A 480 -21.10 10.53 13.34
C LEU A 480 -20.76 9.89 14.70
N LEU A 481 -20.19 8.67 14.70
CA LEU A 481 -19.78 8.00 15.95
C LEU A 481 -18.71 8.79 16.72
N THR A 482 -17.81 9.49 16.03
CA THR A 482 -16.82 10.37 16.67
C THR A 482 -17.50 11.55 17.36
N LEU A 483 -18.46 12.19 16.70
CA LEU A 483 -19.24 13.29 17.27
C LEU A 483 -20.01 12.84 18.50
N LEU A 484 -20.77 11.75 18.37
CA LEU A 484 -21.54 11.16 19.46
C LEU A 484 -20.64 10.74 20.62
N GLY A 485 -19.53 10.08 20.32
CA GLY A 485 -18.56 9.66 21.32
C GLY A 485 -17.92 10.82 22.05
N TYR A 486 -17.60 11.92 21.37
CA TYR A 486 -17.01 13.10 22.02
C TYR A 486 -18.02 13.80 22.93
N ILE A 487 -19.24 14.05 22.44
CA ILE A 487 -20.31 14.72 23.20
C ILE A 487 -20.84 13.80 24.32
N GLY A 488 -20.72 12.48 24.15
CA GLY A 488 -21.20 11.48 25.12
C GLY A 488 -22.66 11.09 24.92
N HIS A 489 -23.16 11.16 23.69
CA HIS A 489 -24.51 10.69 23.33
C HIS A 489 -24.48 9.23 22.88
N GLU A 490 -25.53 8.49 23.24
CA GLU A 490 -25.75 7.12 22.80
C GLU A 490 -26.48 7.10 21.44
N TYR A 491 -26.37 6.00 20.71
CA TYR A 491 -27.15 5.76 19.49
C TYR A 491 -27.88 4.42 19.59
N ILE A 492 -28.93 4.27 18.79
CA ILE A 492 -29.72 3.03 18.75
C ILE A 492 -29.16 2.11 17.67
N ASP A 493 -28.96 0.83 18.01
CA ASP A 493 -28.58 -0.21 17.06
C ASP A 493 -29.79 -0.83 16.35
N GLU A 494 -29.53 -1.73 15.40
CA GLU A 494 -30.56 -2.44 14.63
C GLU A 494 -31.53 -3.25 15.49
N THR A 495 -31.12 -3.63 16.70
CA THR A 495 -31.96 -4.40 17.64
C THR A 495 -32.82 -3.49 18.52
N GLY A 496 -32.78 -2.17 18.28
CA GLY A 496 -33.48 -1.17 19.08
C GLY A 496 -32.84 -0.91 20.44
N LYS A 497 -31.61 -1.40 20.68
CA LYS A 497 -30.89 -1.21 21.96
C LYS A 497 -30.01 0.03 21.90
N SER A 498 -29.91 0.72 23.03
CA SER A 498 -28.97 1.84 23.17
C SER A 498 -27.55 1.32 23.25
N GLN A 499 -26.65 1.92 22.45
CA GLN A 499 -25.25 1.56 22.34
C GLN A 499 -24.36 2.80 22.46
N ASN A 500 -23.17 2.57 23.00
CA ASN A 500 -22.13 3.58 23.07
C ASN A 500 -21.13 3.42 21.92
N SER A 501 -20.58 4.54 21.46
CA SER A 501 -19.42 4.51 20.57
C SER A 501 -18.22 3.88 21.30
N LYS A 502 -17.31 3.24 20.56
CA LYS A 502 -16.06 2.70 21.12
C LYS A 502 -15.25 3.76 21.85
N ASN A 503 -15.20 4.99 21.33
CA ASN A 503 -14.53 6.13 21.97
C ASN A 503 -15.52 6.96 22.79
N TYR A 504 -16.23 6.36 23.75
CA TYR A 504 -17.21 7.10 24.55
C TYR A 504 -16.55 8.09 25.52
N ARG A 505 -16.96 9.36 25.47
CA ARG A 505 -16.47 10.49 26.28
C ARG A 505 -14.94 10.63 26.31
N PHE A 506 -14.33 10.46 25.13
CA PHE A 506 -12.88 10.52 24.99
C PHE A 506 -12.33 11.94 25.17
N ALA A 507 -11.10 12.05 25.67
CA ALA A 507 -10.37 13.31 25.73
C ALA A 507 -9.63 13.56 24.40
N LEU A 508 -9.54 14.82 23.98
CA LEU A 508 -8.73 15.20 22.81
C LEU A 508 -7.26 14.87 23.05
N ARG A 509 -6.55 14.42 22.00
CA ARG A 509 -5.10 14.15 22.11
C ARG A 509 -4.40 14.30 20.76
N LYS A 510 -3.16 14.79 20.78
CA LYS A 510 -2.30 14.96 19.58
C LYS A 510 -2.90 15.96 18.61
N LEU A 511 -3.50 17.03 19.13
CA LEU A 511 -3.93 18.17 18.32
C LEU A 511 -2.72 18.92 17.77
N LYS A 512 -2.87 19.46 16.56
CA LYS A 512 -1.76 20.10 15.81
C LYS A 512 -1.83 21.61 15.87
N ILE A 513 -3.04 22.17 15.92
CA ILE A 513 -3.33 23.60 15.83
C ILE A 513 -3.95 24.10 17.13
N LEU A 514 -4.86 23.31 17.71
CA LEU A 514 -5.52 23.60 18.98
C LEU A 514 -4.90 22.75 20.12
N ASP A 515 -3.57 22.75 20.21
CA ASP A 515 -2.85 21.96 21.23
C ASP A 515 -3.18 22.39 22.66
N GLU A 516 -3.67 23.62 22.85
CA GLU A 516 -4.22 24.10 24.12
C GLU A 516 -5.44 23.29 24.61
N LEU A 517 -6.11 22.53 23.72
CA LEU A 517 -7.25 21.68 24.06
C LEU A 517 -6.88 20.20 24.23
N ASP A 518 -5.60 19.84 24.17
CA ASP A 518 -5.16 18.47 24.44
C ASP A 518 -5.53 18.06 25.88
N GLY A 519 -6.17 16.90 26.02
CA GLY A 519 -6.70 16.39 27.28
C GLY A 519 -8.11 16.86 27.62
N CYS A 520 -8.67 17.85 26.92
CA CYS A 520 -10.02 18.33 27.16
C CYS A 520 -11.08 17.33 26.68
N LYS A 521 -12.06 17.06 27.55
CA LYS A 521 -13.32 16.40 27.20
C LYS A 521 -14.34 17.46 26.78
N PHE A 522 -15.44 17.04 26.16
CA PHE A 522 -16.50 17.96 25.73
C PHE A 522 -16.97 18.92 26.84
N ASN A 523 -17.24 18.41 28.05
CA ASN A 523 -17.69 19.23 29.18
C ASN A 523 -16.62 20.21 29.71
N ALA A 524 -15.35 20.04 29.33
CA ALA A 524 -14.26 20.93 29.72
C ALA A 524 -14.01 22.04 28.68
N LEU A 525 -14.72 22.04 27.54
CA LEU A 525 -14.67 23.10 26.56
C LEU A 525 -15.48 24.33 27.04
N SER A 526 -15.10 25.52 26.56
CA SER A 526 -15.90 26.73 26.80
C SER A 526 -17.27 26.64 26.13
N GLU A 527 -18.25 27.42 26.60
CA GLU A 527 -19.59 27.45 26.02
C GLU A 527 -19.55 27.82 24.52
N GLU A 528 -18.70 28.78 24.13
CA GLU A 528 -18.49 29.14 22.72
C GLU A 528 -17.97 27.95 21.89
N GLN A 529 -17.03 27.17 22.42
CA GLN A 529 -16.48 26.00 21.74
C GLN A 529 -17.50 24.86 21.63
N GLN A 530 -18.32 24.66 22.66
CA GLN A 530 -19.41 23.69 22.62
C GLN A 530 -20.46 24.09 21.58
N ASN A 531 -20.85 25.36 21.55
CA ASN A 531 -21.80 25.89 20.55
C ASN A 531 -21.23 25.77 19.12
N LYS A 532 -19.92 26.03 18.92
CA LYS A 532 -19.26 25.78 17.63
C LYS A 532 -19.38 24.32 17.16
N ILE A 533 -19.38 23.35 18.08
CA ILE A 533 -19.61 21.95 17.72
C ILE A 533 -21.09 21.74 17.37
N TYR A 534 -22.03 22.18 18.20
CA TYR A 534 -23.47 21.97 17.94
C TYR A 534 -23.97 22.65 16.66
N ASP A 535 -23.49 23.87 16.39
CA ASP A 535 -23.89 24.68 15.24
C ASP A 535 -23.11 24.36 13.96
N PHE A 536 -22.15 23.43 14.02
CA PHE A 536 -21.34 23.08 12.86
C PHE A 536 -22.23 22.50 11.74
N PRO A 537 -22.20 23.06 10.52
CA PRO A 537 -23.04 22.59 9.43
C PRO A 537 -22.46 21.30 8.83
N LEU A 538 -23.17 20.19 9.02
CA LEU A 538 -22.93 18.96 8.30
C LEU A 538 -23.69 18.97 6.98
N TYR A 539 -23.05 18.46 5.94
CA TYR A 539 -23.71 18.25 4.66
C TYR A 539 -24.28 16.84 4.61
N ILE A 540 -25.58 16.75 4.42
CA ILE A 540 -26.31 15.49 4.33
C ILE A 540 -26.85 15.33 2.91
N VAL A 541 -26.68 14.11 2.39
CA VAL A 541 -27.19 13.69 1.09
C VAL A 541 -28.20 12.61 1.38
N GLU A 542 -29.48 12.97 1.28
CA GLU A 542 -30.59 12.06 1.49
C GLU A 542 -31.02 11.45 0.16
N ILE A 543 -30.98 10.12 0.08
CA ILE A 543 -31.50 9.33 -1.04
C ILE A 543 -32.81 8.69 -0.56
N ASP A 544 -33.92 9.18 -1.09
CA ASP A 544 -35.26 8.69 -0.73
C ASP A 544 -35.63 7.49 -1.60
N GLN A 545 -35.95 6.36 -0.96
CA GLN A 545 -36.37 5.11 -1.61
C GLN A 545 -37.63 5.30 -2.45
N THR A 546 -38.54 6.19 -2.04
CA THR A 546 -39.79 6.45 -2.77
C THR A 546 -39.53 7.09 -4.13
N LEU A 547 -38.49 7.91 -4.23
CA LEU A 547 -38.06 8.55 -5.48
C LEU A 547 -37.13 7.63 -6.30
N ASN A 548 -36.50 6.65 -5.67
CA ASN A 548 -35.49 5.78 -6.28
C ASN A 548 -35.74 4.29 -5.89
N PRO A 549 -36.82 3.66 -6.37
CA PRO A 549 -37.23 2.33 -5.90
C PRO A 549 -36.25 1.20 -6.26
N GLN A 550 -35.45 1.37 -7.31
CA GLN A 550 -34.44 0.40 -7.77
C GLN A 550 -33.05 0.65 -7.18
N PHE A 551 -32.90 1.66 -6.31
CA PHE A 551 -31.60 1.99 -5.72
C PHE A 551 -31.23 1.03 -4.60
N ASN A 552 -30.01 0.48 -4.69
CA ASN A 552 -29.45 -0.36 -3.65
C ASN A 552 -28.44 0.44 -2.79
N PRO A 553 -28.70 0.68 -1.48
CA PRO A 553 -27.79 1.43 -0.61
C PRO A 553 -26.44 0.72 -0.39
N ILE A 554 -26.40 -0.60 -0.47
CA ILE A 554 -25.17 -1.40 -0.33
C ILE A 554 -24.23 -1.13 -1.51
N ASP A 555 -24.75 -1.03 -2.74
CA ASP A 555 -23.93 -0.69 -3.91
C ASP A 555 -23.26 0.68 -3.74
N LEU A 556 -24.00 1.70 -3.26
CA LEU A 556 -23.40 3.01 -2.97
C LEU A 556 -22.38 2.95 -1.84
N PHE A 557 -22.66 2.22 -0.76
CA PHE A 557 -21.70 2.01 0.33
C PHE A 557 -20.38 1.43 -0.19
N ILE A 558 -20.47 0.38 -1.03
CA ILE A 558 -19.32 -0.25 -1.66
C ILE A 558 -18.63 0.74 -2.61
N ARG A 559 -19.35 1.47 -3.47
CA ARG A 559 -18.73 2.46 -4.40
C ARG A 559 -17.92 3.54 -3.67
N LEU A 560 -18.46 4.04 -2.55
CA LEU A 560 -17.81 5.07 -1.74
C LEU A 560 -16.57 4.53 -0.99
N ASN A 561 -16.57 3.26 -0.60
CA ASN A 561 -15.58 2.68 0.32
C ASN A 561 -14.66 1.59 -0.27
N ASP A 562 -14.98 1.05 -1.45
CA ASP A 562 -14.19 0.05 -2.18
C ASP A 562 -13.12 0.74 -3.03
N LYS A 563 -11.93 0.16 -3.06
CA LYS A 563 -10.75 0.64 -3.80
C LYS A 563 -10.38 2.12 -3.54
N PRO A 564 -10.40 2.69 -2.32
CA PRO A 564 -9.57 3.86 -2.13
C PRO A 564 -8.13 3.40 -2.44
N TYR A 565 -7.42 4.17 -3.24
CA TYR A 565 -5.98 4.06 -3.31
C TYR A 565 -5.47 4.97 -2.19
N PRO A 566 -5.42 4.58 -0.91
CA PRO A 566 -4.88 5.48 0.09
C PRO A 566 -3.41 5.75 -0.24
N ILE A 567 -2.96 6.92 0.20
CA ILE A 567 -1.54 7.21 0.25
C ILE A 567 -0.92 6.16 1.17
N ARG A 568 0.15 5.50 0.71
CA ARG A 568 0.82 4.47 1.51
C ARG A 568 1.56 5.15 2.66
N ASP A 569 1.35 4.68 3.88
CA ASP A 569 2.14 5.13 5.02
C ASP A 569 3.63 4.85 4.80
N ASN A 570 4.49 5.78 5.22
CA ASN A 570 5.94 5.68 5.08
C ASN A 570 6.40 5.40 3.63
N SER A 571 5.74 6.03 2.66
CA SER A 571 6.10 5.99 1.24
C SER A 571 6.40 7.40 0.72
N PHE A 572 7.02 7.48 -0.46
CA PHE A 572 7.28 8.78 -1.08
C PHE A 572 5.99 9.54 -1.42
N GLU A 573 4.88 8.86 -1.73
CA GLU A 573 3.58 9.54 -1.93
C GLU A 573 3.17 10.34 -0.69
N MET A 574 3.44 9.82 0.50
CA MET A 574 3.16 10.48 1.77
C MET A 574 4.17 11.60 2.01
N TRP A 575 5.47 11.32 1.88
CA TRP A 575 6.52 12.31 2.14
C TRP A 575 6.42 13.53 1.22
N ASN A 576 6.12 13.31 -0.06
CA ASN A 576 5.88 14.36 -1.05
C ASN A 576 4.79 15.35 -0.62
N SER A 577 3.85 14.94 0.26
CA SER A 577 2.75 15.76 0.70
C SER A 577 2.99 16.58 1.96
N TRP A 578 4.04 16.33 2.75
CA TRP A 578 4.25 17.05 4.02
C TRP A 578 5.71 17.44 4.30
N VAL A 579 6.68 16.80 3.65
CA VAL A 579 8.10 17.14 3.78
C VAL A 579 8.38 18.49 3.12
N ASP A 580 9.43 19.17 3.60
CA ASP A 580 9.98 20.40 3.02
C ASP A 580 10.16 20.30 1.49
N VAL A 581 9.80 21.39 0.80
CA VAL A 581 9.77 21.45 -0.68
C VAL A 581 11.14 21.22 -1.28
N ASP A 582 12.18 21.77 -0.67
CA ASP A 582 13.55 21.71 -1.22
C ASP A 582 14.06 20.28 -1.16
N VAL A 583 13.79 19.57 -0.06
CA VAL A 583 14.13 18.14 0.13
C VAL A 583 13.47 17.29 -0.97
N ILE A 584 12.17 17.48 -1.19
CA ILE A 584 11.41 16.74 -2.20
C ILE A 584 11.91 17.06 -3.61
N GLN A 585 12.17 18.33 -3.93
CA GLN A 585 12.69 18.73 -5.23
C GLN A 585 14.09 18.16 -5.49
N GLN A 586 14.96 18.11 -4.50
CA GLN A 586 16.28 17.48 -4.65
C GLN A 586 16.17 16.00 -5.01
N ILE A 587 15.29 15.25 -4.34
CA ILE A 587 15.08 13.83 -4.63
C ILE A 587 14.51 13.64 -6.05
N LYS A 588 13.52 14.45 -6.45
CA LYS A 588 12.95 14.42 -7.81
C LYS A 588 13.99 14.74 -8.90
N LYS A 589 14.85 15.73 -8.69
CA LYS A 589 15.96 16.07 -9.61
C LYS A 589 16.93 14.91 -9.78
N ILE A 590 17.27 14.20 -8.69
CA ILE A 590 18.11 13.00 -8.75
C ILE A 590 17.43 11.91 -9.58
N LYS A 591 16.13 11.67 -9.34
CA LYS A 591 15.34 10.69 -10.11
C LYS A 591 15.36 11.02 -11.60
N GLU A 592 15.07 12.25 -11.97
CA GLU A 592 15.00 12.68 -13.37
C GLU A 592 16.32 12.45 -14.10
N SER A 593 17.46 12.67 -13.43
CA SER A 593 18.79 12.41 -13.99
C SER A 593 19.16 10.93 -14.18
N LEU A 594 18.36 10.01 -13.62
CA LEU A 594 18.71 8.59 -13.49
C LEU A 594 17.67 7.63 -14.10
N ILE A 595 16.43 8.10 -14.29
CA ILE A 595 15.25 7.28 -14.62
C ILE A 595 15.38 6.44 -15.89
N GLU A 596 16.28 6.79 -16.81
CA GLU A 596 16.49 6.06 -18.06
C GLU A 596 17.10 4.67 -17.84
N TRP A 597 17.93 4.49 -16.81
CA TRP A 597 18.61 3.22 -16.55
C TRP A 597 18.52 2.75 -15.09
N PHE A 598 18.44 3.66 -14.12
CA PHE A 598 18.40 3.36 -12.68
C PHE A 598 16.99 3.61 -12.13
N TYR A 599 16.20 2.53 -12.07
CA TYR A 599 14.81 2.55 -11.63
C TYR A 599 14.40 1.19 -11.08
N VAL A 600 13.41 1.17 -10.18
CA VAL A 600 12.70 -0.06 -9.76
C VAL A 600 11.63 -0.41 -10.78
N LYS A 601 10.87 0.58 -11.23
CA LYS A 601 9.80 0.39 -12.21
C LYS A 601 9.86 1.48 -13.28
N GLN A 602 9.90 1.07 -14.55
CA GLN A 602 9.73 1.98 -15.67
C GLN A 602 8.23 2.16 -15.94
N VAL A 603 7.81 3.41 -16.07
CA VAL A 603 6.44 3.76 -16.47
C VAL A 603 6.46 3.87 -17.99
N LEU A 604 5.99 2.84 -18.69
CA LEU A 604 6.07 2.74 -20.16
C LEU A 604 4.76 3.13 -20.83
N GLY A 605 3.61 2.92 -20.18
CA GLY A 605 2.30 3.24 -20.73
C GLY A 605 1.33 3.92 -19.77
N ASN A 606 0.22 4.44 -20.31
CA ASN A 606 -0.83 5.17 -19.57
C ASN A 606 -1.53 4.34 -18.46
N ASN A 607 -1.37 3.01 -18.46
CA ASN A 607 -1.91 2.10 -17.46
C ASN A 607 -0.87 1.69 -16.38
N ASP A 608 0.40 2.06 -16.57
CA ASP A 608 1.41 1.77 -15.57
C ASP A 608 1.22 2.68 -14.36
N ARG A 609 0.88 2.05 -13.23
CA ARG A 609 0.74 2.76 -11.96
C ARG A 609 2.08 3.30 -11.52
N ASP A 610 2.21 4.62 -11.46
CA ASP A 610 3.38 5.28 -10.88
C ASP A 610 3.06 5.72 -9.46
N ARG A 611 3.56 4.96 -8.48
CA ARG A 611 3.41 5.28 -7.05
C ARG A 611 4.64 6.00 -6.49
N MET A 612 5.44 6.65 -7.33
CA MET A 612 6.68 7.31 -6.94
C MET A 612 7.69 6.34 -6.31
N GLU A 613 7.70 5.08 -6.80
CA GLU A 613 8.54 4.01 -6.27
C GLU A 613 10.03 4.28 -6.54
N ASN A 614 10.34 5.01 -7.61
CA ASN A 614 11.71 5.39 -7.94
C ASN A 614 12.23 6.51 -7.03
N GLU A 615 11.38 7.48 -6.68
CA GLU A 615 11.69 8.48 -5.66
C GLU A 615 11.82 7.84 -4.28
N GLU A 616 10.96 6.88 -3.92
CA GLU A 616 11.09 6.10 -2.67
C GLU A 616 12.42 5.36 -2.60
N LEU A 617 12.91 4.83 -3.73
CA LEU A 617 14.21 4.15 -3.79
C LEU A 617 15.34 5.13 -3.46
N ILE A 618 15.34 6.30 -4.09
CA ILE A 618 16.37 7.32 -3.85
C ILE A 618 16.33 7.78 -2.40
N THR A 619 15.14 8.05 -1.85
CA THR A 619 15.00 8.42 -0.44
C THR A 619 15.50 7.33 0.50
N SER A 620 15.23 6.07 0.18
CA SER A 620 15.69 4.91 0.95
C SER A 620 17.23 4.82 0.94
N LEU A 621 17.87 5.03 -0.21
CA LEU A 621 19.32 5.07 -0.32
C LEU A 621 19.93 6.26 0.44
N VAL A 622 19.34 7.45 0.32
CA VAL A 622 19.78 8.63 1.08
C VAL A 622 19.67 8.39 2.59
N TYR A 623 18.59 7.75 3.05
CA TYR A 623 18.44 7.37 4.45
C TYR A 623 19.52 6.39 4.90
N LEU A 624 19.80 5.35 4.11
CA LEU A 624 20.85 4.37 4.41
C LEU A 624 22.23 5.05 4.54
N GLU A 625 22.56 5.95 3.61
CA GLU A 625 23.81 6.74 3.64
C GLU A 625 23.89 7.68 4.86
N TYR A 626 22.81 8.39 5.19
CA TYR A 626 22.73 9.24 6.39
C TYR A 626 23.02 8.43 7.66
N THR A 627 22.46 7.22 7.75
CA THR A 627 22.71 6.36 8.90
C THR A 627 24.13 5.82 8.92
N ASN A 628 24.72 5.53 7.76
CA ASN A 628 26.10 5.08 7.68
C ASN A 628 27.11 6.16 8.13
N SER A 629 26.85 7.43 7.83
CA SER A 629 27.75 8.54 8.18
C SER A 629 27.74 8.93 9.66
N ILE A 630 26.60 8.77 10.36
CA ILE A 630 26.44 9.26 11.74
C ILE A 630 26.73 8.17 12.78
N THR A 631 26.31 6.93 12.52
CA THR A 631 26.54 5.82 13.45
C THR A 631 27.79 5.05 13.04
N ASN A 632 28.95 5.48 13.56
CA ASN A 632 30.16 4.65 13.55
C ASN A 632 29.79 3.23 14.03
N LYS A 633 29.86 2.24 13.11
CA LYS A 633 29.87 0.77 13.33
C LYS A 633 28.60 -0.06 13.52
N GLU A 634 27.36 0.41 13.30
CA GLU A 634 26.19 -0.52 13.31
C GLU A 634 25.13 -0.25 12.22
N ALA A 635 25.54 -0.16 10.94
CA ALA A 635 24.59 -0.17 9.81
C ALA A 635 23.69 -1.44 9.79
N ARG A 636 24.13 -2.52 10.47
CA ARG A 636 23.41 -3.81 10.59
C ARG A 636 22.06 -3.73 11.31
N ARG A 637 21.78 -2.69 12.11
CA ARG A 637 20.49 -2.60 12.83
C ARG A 637 19.35 -1.99 12.00
N LYS A 638 19.61 -1.42 10.81
CA LYS A 638 18.60 -0.65 10.05
C LYS A 638 18.23 -1.23 8.69
N LEU A 639 19.14 -1.91 8.02
CA LEU A 639 18.82 -2.78 6.88
C LEU A 639 18.73 -4.22 7.39
N ASP A 640 17.52 -4.77 7.38
CA ASP A 640 17.20 -6.13 7.79
C ASP A 640 17.36 -7.05 6.59
N ILE A 641 18.39 -7.89 6.61
CA ILE A 641 18.60 -8.96 5.63
C ILE A 641 18.38 -10.29 6.34
N TYR A 642 17.44 -11.08 5.84
CA TYR A 642 17.05 -12.33 6.48
C TYR A 642 16.72 -13.41 5.45
N GLN A 643 16.94 -14.67 5.83
CA GLN A 643 16.57 -15.80 5.01
C GLN A 643 15.06 -16.06 5.13
N LYS A 644 14.41 -16.27 3.97
CA LYS A 644 13.07 -16.83 3.89
C LYS A 644 13.10 -17.89 2.80
N THR A 645 12.78 -19.13 3.18
CA THR A 645 12.93 -20.31 2.31
C THR A 645 14.36 -20.46 1.81
N ASN A 646 14.56 -20.56 0.50
CA ASN A 646 15.83 -20.72 -0.20
C ASN A 646 16.36 -19.39 -0.76
N ARG A 647 15.90 -18.24 -0.23
CA ARG A 647 16.34 -16.91 -0.70
C ARG A 647 16.55 -15.97 0.50
N LEU A 648 17.46 -15.02 0.33
CA LEU A 648 17.58 -13.88 1.21
C LEU A 648 16.62 -12.78 0.78
N ASN A 649 16.08 -12.08 1.75
CA ASN A 649 15.25 -10.91 1.57
C ASN A 649 15.91 -9.72 2.27
N ALA A 650 15.80 -8.53 1.69
CA ALA A 650 16.32 -7.30 2.26
C ALA A 650 15.22 -6.25 2.38
N ARG A 651 15.12 -5.59 3.53
CA ARG A 651 14.19 -4.47 3.75
C ARG A 651 14.76 -3.48 4.76
N ILE A 652 14.27 -2.26 4.74
CA ILE A 652 14.50 -1.32 5.84
C ILE A 652 13.71 -1.85 7.05
N ALA A 653 14.41 -2.07 8.17
CA ALA A 653 13.88 -2.73 9.37
C ALA A 653 12.61 -2.03 9.89
N ILE A 654 12.65 -0.71 10.00
CA ILE A 654 11.55 0.13 10.48
C ILE A 654 11.37 1.32 9.54
N LYS A 655 10.44 1.22 8.58
CA LYS A 655 10.17 2.29 7.61
C LYS A 655 9.78 3.63 8.23
N SER A 656 9.13 3.64 9.40
CA SER A 656 8.79 4.90 10.10
C SER A 656 10.02 5.69 10.54
N GLN A 657 11.21 5.08 10.61
CA GLN A 657 12.44 5.83 10.87
C GLN A 657 12.82 6.76 9.72
N ILE A 658 12.47 6.43 8.47
CA ILE A 658 12.66 7.35 7.32
C ILE A 658 11.72 8.54 7.47
N THR A 659 10.46 8.27 7.85
CA THR A 659 9.47 9.31 8.16
C THR A 659 9.98 10.23 9.25
N ASN A 660 10.44 9.69 10.39
CA ASN A 660 11.01 10.49 11.47
C ASN A 660 12.23 11.29 11.02
N PHE A 661 13.13 10.69 10.24
CA PHE A 661 14.28 11.39 9.66
C PHE A 661 13.86 12.59 8.81
N LEU A 662 12.85 12.44 7.95
CA LEU A 662 12.34 13.54 7.12
C LEU A 662 11.54 14.57 7.94
N MET A 663 10.85 14.16 9.00
CA MET A 663 10.21 15.07 9.97
C MET A 663 11.26 15.90 10.69
N ASP A 664 12.31 15.27 11.22
CA ASP A 664 13.42 15.94 11.90
C ASP A 664 14.08 16.98 10.99
N ILE A 665 14.27 16.67 9.70
CA ILE A 665 14.81 17.63 8.70
C ILE A 665 13.86 18.81 8.47
N THR A 666 12.55 18.55 8.50
CA THR A 666 11.53 19.58 8.26
C THR A 666 11.35 20.48 9.49
N GLU A 667 11.51 19.93 10.70
CA GLU A 667 11.31 20.63 11.97
C GLU A 667 12.58 21.31 12.52
N ASN A 668 13.80 20.86 12.16
CA ASN A 668 15.07 21.41 12.66
C ASN A 668 15.91 22.22 11.65
N VAL A 669 16.42 23.34 12.16
CA VAL A 669 17.20 24.42 11.54
C VAL A 669 18.58 23.97 11.00
N GLU A 670 18.93 24.39 9.78
CA GLU A 670 20.21 24.34 9.01
C GLU A 670 21.11 23.07 9.10
N SER A 671 21.49 22.63 10.30
CA SER A 671 22.45 21.54 10.53
C SER A 671 21.96 20.19 9.99
N LYS A 672 20.68 19.85 10.20
CA LYS A 672 20.09 18.62 9.65
C LYS A 672 19.89 18.66 8.15
N LYS A 673 19.66 19.84 7.57
CA LYS A 673 19.68 20.03 6.11
C LYS A 673 21.10 19.78 5.56
N ASN A 674 22.15 20.16 6.28
CA ASN A 674 23.53 19.84 5.90
C ASN A 674 23.82 18.34 5.93
N ASP A 675 23.43 17.63 6.99
CA ASP A 675 23.58 16.17 7.07
C ASP A 675 22.83 15.47 5.92
N PHE A 676 21.61 15.92 5.60
CA PHE A 676 20.83 15.42 4.47
C PHE A 676 21.53 15.68 3.13
N ASN A 677 22.07 16.88 2.92
CA ASN A 677 22.81 17.23 1.71
C ASN A 677 24.09 16.37 1.57
N LEU A 678 24.77 16.05 2.68
CA LEU A 678 25.90 15.11 2.68
C LEU A 678 25.45 13.69 2.31
N ALA A 679 24.35 13.20 2.88
CA ALA A 679 23.79 11.90 2.55
C ALA A 679 23.37 11.81 1.06
N ILE A 680 22.81 12.88 0.49
CA ILE A 680 22.54 12.97 -0.96
C ILE A 680 23.82 12.84 -1.78
N LYS A 681 24.90 13.52 -1.37
CA LYS A 681 26.20 13.42 -2.07
C LYS A 681 26.75 12.00 -2.01
N SER A 682 26.67 11.34 -0.86
CA SER A 682 27.08 9.93 -0.69
C SER A 682 26.25 8.98 -1.55
N ALA A 683 24.92 9.15 -1.57
CA ALA A 683 24.03 8.34 -2.41
C ALA A 683 24.33 8.50 -3.91
N LYS A 684 24.61 9.74 -4.36
CA LYS A 684 25.10 10.00 -5.73
C LYS A 684 26.45 9.32 -5.98
N GLY A 685 27.34 9.31 -4.99
CA GLY A 685 28.61 8.60 -5.03
C GLY A 685 28.44 7.09 -5.22
N PHE A 686 27.53 6.47 -4.47
CA PHE A 686 27.15 5.07 -4.64
C PHE A 686 26.63 4.77 -6.06
N ILE A 687 25.72 5.60 -6.58
CA ILE A 687 25.17 5.43 -7.94
C ILE A 687 26.26 5.61 -9.01
N LYS A 688 27.21 6.52 -8.79
CA LYS A 688 28.37 6.72 -9.66
C LYS A 688 29.30 5.50 -9.66
N LYS A 689 29.57 4.90 -8.48
CA LYS A 689 30.30 3.62 -8.36
C LYS A 689 29.61 2.53 -9.19
N LEU A 690 28.29 2.37 -9.01
CA LEU A 690 27.52 1.38 -9.76
C LEU A 690 27.60 1.62 -11.28
N LYS A 691 27.45 2.87 -11.72
CA LYS A 691 27.58 3.23 -13.15
C LYS A 691 28.94 2.81 -13.73
N LEU A 692 30.03 2.99 -12.97
CA LEU A 692 31.36 2.54 -13.41
C LEU A 692 31.45 1.02 -13.52
N ILE A 693 30.92 0.29 -12.53
CA ILE A 693 30.91 -1.19 -12.51
C ILE A 693 30.18 -1.75 -13.72
N LEU A 694 29.08 -1.12 -14.14
CA LEU A 694 28.29 -1.57 -15.28
C LEU A 694 28.98 -1.34 -16.63
N LEU A 695 29.88 -0.38 -16.75
CA LEU A 695 30.58 -0.03 -17.99
C LEU A 695 31.85 -0.87 -18.19
N ASP A 696 31.72 -2.01 -18.86
CA ASP A 696 32.86 -2.88 -19.19
C ASP A 696 33.50 -2.57 -20.55
N LYS A 697 32.80 -1.91 -21.46
CA LYS A 697 33.29 -1.55 -22.81
C LYS A 697 33.00 -0.10 -23.18
N HIS A 698 33.62 0.34 -24.27
CA HIS A 698 33.30 1.63 -24.88
C HIS A 698 31.88 1.59 -25.48
N VAL A 699 31.05 2.57 -25.14
CA VAL A 699 29.66 2.71 -25.62
C VAL A 699 29.43 4.16 -26.03
N SER A 700 28.73 4.36 -27.15
CA SER A 700 28.41 5.70 -27.64
C SER A 700 27.49 6.43 -26.64
N LYS A 701 27.51 7.78 -26.67
CA LYS A 701 26.68 8.58 -25.75
C LYS A 701 25.17 8.29 -25.92
N ASN A 702 24.74 7.97 -27.14
CA ASN A 702 23.33 7.72 -27.45
C ASN A 702 22.85 6.34 -26.95
N GLU A 703 23.73 5.34 -26.93
CA GLU A 703 23.41 3.97 -26.49
C GLU A 703 23.71 3.74 -25.00
N LEU A 704 24.36 4.71 -24.34
CA LEU A 704 24.87 4.56 -22.99
C LEU A 704 23.79 4.14 -21.98
N ASN A 705 22.62 4.79 -22.00
CA ASN A 705 21.57 4.52 -21.01
C ASN A 705 20.87 3.17 -21.28
N GLU A 706 20.68 2.80 -22.54
CA GLU A 706 20.17 1.48 -22.92
C GLU A 706 21.13 0.36 -22.50
N TYR A 707 22.42 0.57 -22.72
CA TYR A 707 23.46 -0.35 -22.31
C TYR A 707 23.52 -0.50 -20.79
N LEU A 708 23.57 0.61 -20.03
CA LEU A 708 23.55 0.59 -18.56
C LEU A 708 22.31 -0.13 -18.02
N LYS A 709 21.15 0.07 -18.64
CA LYS A 709 19.91 -0.61 -18.29
C LYS A 709 20.05 -2.13 -18.46
N ALA A 710 20.53 -2.58 -19.62
CA ALA A 710 20.70 -4.00 -19.94
C ALA A 710 21.72 -4.69 -19.01
N GLU A 711 22.82 -3.99 -18.70
CA GLU A 711 23.83 -4.51 -17.77
C GLU A 711 23.32 -4.58 -16.35
N LEU A 712 22.59 -3.56 -15.88
CA LEU A 712 21.96 -3.59 -14.56
C LEU A 712 20.94 -4.73 -14.45
N ASP A 713 20.12 -4.93 -15.49
CA ASP A 713 19.19 -6.07 -15.54
C ASP A 713 19.93 -7.41 -15.49
N THR A 714 21.08 -7.51 -16.16
CA THR A 714 21.90 -8.73 -16.15
C THR A 714 22.45 -9.05 -14.77
N VAL A 715 22.99 -8.05 -14.08
CA VAL A 715 23.51 -8.18 -12.70
C VAL A 715 22.38 -8.55 -11.74
N LEU A 716 21.28 -7.80 -11.78
CA LEU A 716 20.17 -8.00 -10.86
C LEU A 716 19.33 -9.24 -11.15
N LYS A 717 19.26 -9.72 -12.40
CA LYS A 717 18.56 -10.97 -12.74
C LYS A 717 19.19 -12.16 -12.05
N ALA A 718 20.52 -12.19 -11.93
CA ALA A 718 21.27 -13.20 -11.18
C ALA A 718 20.78 -14.64 -11.48
N GLY A 719 20.66 -14.98 -12.77
CA GLY A 719 20.27 -16.31 -13.25
C GLY A 719 18.76 -16.62 -13.26
N ASN A 720 17.87 -15.73 -12.78
CA ASN A 720 16.42 -15.95 -12.82
C ASN A 720 15.85 -15.94 -14.25
N ASN A 721 14.69 -16.58 -14.47
CA ASN A 721 14.04 -16.63 -15.78
C ASN A 721 13.65 -15.21 -16.26
N PRO A 722 14.06 -14.78 -17.47
CA PRO A 722 13.76 -13.43 -17.99
C PRO A 722 12.26 -13.13 -18.08
N ARG A 723 11.42 -14.15 -18.27
CA ARG A 723 9.97 -13.98 -18.47
C ARG A 723 9.24 -13.41 -17.24
N TYR A 724 9.80 -13.58 -16.04
CA TYR A 724 9.18 -13.16 -14.78
C TYR A 724 10.05 -12.19 -13.98
N TYR A 725 11.18 -11.76 -14.54
CA TYR A 725 12.10 -10.87 -13.86
C TYR A 725 11.54 -9.45 -13.79
N ARG A 726 11.57 -8.87 -12.59
CA ARG A 726 11.31 -7.46 -12.32
C ARG A 726 12.28 -6.99 -11.26
N ARG A 727 12.74 -5.74 -11.38
CA ARG A 727 13.53 -5.10 -10.34
C ARG A 727 12.67 -4.84 -9.11
N THR A 728 13.28 -4.94 -7.95
CA THR A 728 12.67 -4.73 -6.65
C THR A 728 13.56 -3.84 -5.80
N PHE A 729 13.02 -3.20 -4.76
CA PHE A 729 13.83 -2.44 -3.80
C PHE A 729 14.96 -3.29 -3.19
N GLN A 730 14.70 -4.57 -2.93
CA GLN A 730 15.66 -5.49 -2.31
C GLN A 730 16.94 -5.61 -3.14
N ASP A 731 16.80 -5.63 -4.47
CA ASP A 731 17.92 -5.69 -5.40
C ASP A 731 18.91 -4.54 -5.17
N PHE A 732 18.39 -3.32 -5.02
CA PHE A 732 19.20 -2.13 -4.76
C PHE A 732 19.74 -2.10 -3.33
N TYR A 733 19.01 -2.65 -2.36
CA TYR A 733 19.51 -2.77 -0.98
C TYR A 733 20.66 -3.75 -0.86
N PHE A 734 20.63 -4.88 -1.58
CA PHE A 734 21.77 -5.79 -1.67
C PHE A 734 22.96 -5.12 -2.35
N LEU A 735 22.75 -4.45 -3.49
CA LEU A 735 23.82 -3.69 -4.15
C LEU A 735 24.46 -2.66 -3.22
N TRP A 736 23.64 -1.90 -2.50
CA TRP A 736 24.12 -0.94 -1.51
C TRP A 736 24.91 -1.63 -0.39
N PHE A 737 24.36 -2.69 0.21
CA PHE A 737 25.00 -3.43 1.30
C PHE A 737 26.38 -3.98 0.90
N ILE A 738 26.50 -4.50 -0.33
CA ILE A 738 27.75 -5.05 -0.87
C ILE A 738 28.76 -3.93 -1.16
N LEU A 739 28.33 -2.82 -1.78
CA LEU A 739 29.24 -1.79 -2.32
C LEU A 739 29.53 -0.60 -1.39
N ASN A 740 28.78 -0.43 -0.30
CA ASN A 740 28.85 0.79 0.52
C ASN A 740 30.28 1.10 1.00
N ASP A 741 31.00 0.09 1.47
CA ASP A 741 32.33 0.24 2.09
C ASP A 741 33.50 0.30 1.08
N ILE A 742 33.24 0.01 -0.20
CA ILE A 742 34.28 0.04 -1.24
C ILE A 742 34.47 1.47 -1.72
N ASN A 743 35.71 1.94 -1.72
CA ASN A 743 36.04 3.29 -2.18
C ASN A 743 35.85 3.44 -3.71
N TYR A 744 35.93 4.67 -4.21
CA TYR A 744 35.76 4.94 -5.64
C TYR A 744 36.94 4.47 -6.52
N GLU A 745 38.18 4.55 -6.03
CA GLU A 745 39.38 4.21 -6.81
C GLU A 745 39.51 2.69 -7.03
N MET A 746 39.24 1.87 -6.01
CA MET A 746 39.17 0.41 -6.11
C MET A 746 38.12 -0.03 -7.12
N VAL A 747 36.96 0.62 -7.12
CA VAL A 747 35.94 0.37 -8.13
C VAL A 747 36.46 0.70 -9.53
N LYS A 748 37.17 1.82 -9.71
CA LYS A 748 37.69 2.23 -11.01
C LYS A 748 38.71 1.24 -11.57
N GLU A 749 39.56 0.68 -10.71
CA GLU A 749 40.63 -0.25 -11.05
C GLU A 749 40.10 -1.67 -11.31
N HIS A 750 39.24 -2.19 -10.43
CA HIS A 750 38.75 -3.58 -10.46
C HIS A 750 37.31 -3.74 -10.96
N ARG A 751 36.78 -2.78 -11.73
CA ARG A 751 35.34 -2.74 -12.08
C ARG A 751 34.78 -4.03 -12.68
N ILE A 752 35.56 -4.72 -13.52
CA ILE A 752 35.13 -5.95 -14.21
C ILE A 752 35.05 -7.12 -13.21
N GLU A 753 36.06 -7.27 -12.34
CA GLU A 753 36.10 -8.30 -11.30
C GLU A 753 34.97 -8.11 -10.29
N ILE A 754 34.82 -6.87 -9.81
CA ILE A 754 33.76 -6.47 -8.88
C ILE A 754 32.37 -6.77 -9.48
N LYS A 755 32.14 -6.48 -10.77
CA LYS A 755 30.87 -6.80 -11.45
C LYS A 755 30.54 -8.29 -11.38
N ASN A 756 31.52 -9.15 -11.67
CA ASN A 756 31.33 -10.60 -11.64
C ASN A 756 31.06 -11.11 -10.22
N GLN A 757 31.84 -10.66 -9.24
CA GLN A 757 31.65 -11.08 -7.84
C GLN A 757 30.30 -10.61 -7.27
N ILE A 758 29.85 -9.40 -7.60
CA ILE A 758 28.50 -8.93 -7.21
C ILE A 758 27.43 -9.84 -7.81
N LYS A 759 27.58 -10.23 -9.07
CA LYS A 759 26.65 -11.15 -9.73
C LYS A 759 26.59 -12.49 -9.00
N ASP A 760 27.73 -13.04 -8.59
CA ASP A 760 27.80 -14.31 -7.85
C ASP A 760 27.17 -14.20 -6.45
N LEU A 761 27.44 -13.11 -5.73
CA LEU A 761 26.80 -12.80 -4.45
C LEU A 761 25.27 -12.70 -4.58
N LEU A 762 24.78 -12.03 -5.62
CA LEU A 762 23.35 -11.93 -5.88
C LEU A 762 22.73 -13.26 -6.32
N ILE A 763 23.47 -14.11 -7.04
CA ILE A 763 23.03 -15.48 -7.38
C ILE A 763 22.84 -16.28 -6.09
N TYR A 764 23.81 -16.24 -5.17
CA TYR A 764 23.70 -16.91 -3.87
C TYR A 764 22.52 -16.37 -3.05
N ALA A 765 22.40 -15.05 -2.91
CA ALA A 765 21.31 -14.42 -2.17
C ALA A 765 19.93 -14.83 -2.72
N LYS A 766 19.82 -15.02 -4.04
CA LYS A 766 18.56 -15.39 -4.69
C LYS A 766 18.32 -16.88 -4.79
N ASN A 767 19.33 -17.73 -4.66
CA ASN A 767 19.25 -19.18 -4.81
C ASN A 767 20.21 -19.83 -3.82
N ILE A 768 19.83 -19.82 -2.54
CA ILE A 768 20.63 -20.42 -1.48
C ILE A 768 20.69 -21.93 -1.72
N PRO A 769 21.89 -22.56 -1.69
CA PRO A 769 22.04 -24.01 -1.79
C PRO A 769 21.16 -24.75 -0.77
N LEU A 770 20.63 -25.92 -1.15
CA LEU A 770 19.67 -26.66 -0.33
C LEU A 770 20.22 -26.97 1.07
N GLU A 771 21.51 -27.29 1.15
CA GLU A 771 22.22 -27.60 2.41
C GLU A 771 22.19 -26.40 3.38
N ASP A 772 22.59 -25.21 2.92
CA ASP A 772 22.54 -23.98 3.71
C ASP A 772 21.09 -23.57 4.03
N SER A 773 20.19 -23.82 3.07
CA SER A 773 18.78 -23.43 3.19
C SER A 773 18.07 -24.22 4.29
N LEU A 774 18.27 -25.54 4.35
CA LEU A 774 17.63 -26.42 5.33
C LEU A 774 18.15 -26.19 6.75
N GLN A 775 19.42 -25.80 6.88
CA GLN A 775 20.05 -25.50 8.17
C GLN A 775 19.82 -24.03 8.61
N ASN A 776 19.11 -23.23 7.80
CA ASN A 776 18.91 -21.79 8.02
C ASN A 776 20.23 -21.00 8.20
N LYS A 777 21.30 -21.44 7.51
CA LYS A 777 22.65 -20.84 7.55
C LYS A 777 22.94 -19.91 6.37
N GLY A 778 21.99 -19.73 5.47
CA GLY A 778 22.18 -18.95 4.26
C GLY A 778 22.54 -17.48 4.52
N MET A 779 21.99 -16.89 5.59
CA MET A 779 22.32 -15.51 5.96
C MET A 779 23.76 -15.40 6.49
N GLU A 780 24.15 -16.27 7.43
CA GLU A 780 25.51 -16.29 8.00
C GLU A 780 26.57 -16.46 6.90
N ARG A 781 26.33 -17.40 5.97
CA ARG A 781 27.24 -17.65 4.86
C ARG A 781 27.29 -16.48 3.88
N PHE A 782 26.16 -15.84 3.59
CA PHE A 782 26.15 -14.64 2.75
C PHE A 782 26.90 -13.48 3.41
N GLU A 783 26.72 -13.25 4.71
CA GLU A 783 27.49 -12.23 5.44
C GLU A 783 28.99 -12.50 5.37
N LYS A 784 29.40 -13.76 5.49
CA LYS A 784 30.80 -14.16 5.32
C LYS A 784 31.30 -13.84 3.91
N LEU A 785 30.59 -14.26 2.88
CA LEU A 785 30.95 -13.97 1.48
C LEU A 785 31.07 -12.47 1.19
N VAL A 786 30.14 -11.65 1.72
CA VAL A 786 30.20 -10.19 1.57
C VAL A 786 31.37 -9.60 2.37
N THR A 787 31.68 -10.14 3.54
CA THR A 787 32.82 -9.69 4.35
C THR A 787 34.14 -10.00 3.65
N ASP A 788 34.30 -11.21 3.13
CA ASP A 788 35.48 -11.63 2.36
C ASP A 788 35.66 -10.75 1.11
N PHE A 789 34.56 -10.50 0.38
CA PHE A 789 34.53 -9.57 -0.75
C PHE A 789 34.98 -8.16 -0.37
N LYS A 790 34.49 -7.61 0.76
CA LYS A 790 34.89 -6.27 1.22
C LYS A 790 36.33 -6.20 1.68
N GLN A 791 36.83 -7.25 2.33
CA GLN A 791 38.24 -7.35 2.74
C GLN A 791 39.18 -7.36 1.53
N GLN A 792 38.79 -8.03 0.44
CA GLN A 792 39.56 -8.05 -0.81
C GLN A 792 39.83 -6.65 -1.37
N TYR A 793 38.96 -5.67 -1.12
CA TYR A 793 39.09 -4.30 -1.62
C TYR A 793 39.29 -3.26 -0.51
N GLN A 794 39.72 -3.70 0.67
CA GLN A 794 39.95 -2.83 1.81
C GLN A 794 41.25 -2.03 1.62
N ILE A 795 41.22 -0.76 2.04
CA ILE A 795 42.38 0.13 2.05
C ILE A 795 43.11 0.00 3.39
N GLU A 796 44.43 -0.05 3.36
CA GLU A 796 45.24 0.08 4.56
C GLU A 796 45.13 1.50 5.16
N LYS A 797 45.08 1.57 6.49
CA LYS A 797 45.07 2.86 7.18
C LYS A 797 46.49 3.38 7.29
N ARG A 798 46.71 4.63 6.86
CA ARG A 798 47.98 5.33 7.11
C ARG A 798 48.26 5.40 8.60
N SER A 799 49.32 4.72 9.01
CA SER A 799 49.80 4.54 10.37
C SER A 799 51.25 5.03 10.52
N ILE A 800 52.05 4.95 9.45
CA ILE A 800 53.45 5.35 9.46
C ILE A 800 53.60 6.87 9.33
N ARG A 801 54.29 7.47 10.30
CA ARG A 801 54.87 8.82 10.23
C ARG A 801 56.38 8.71 10.40
N LEU A 802 57.13 9.16 9.41
CA LEU A 802 58.60 9.11 9.44
C LEU A 802 59.16 10.22 10.34
N THR A 803 60.20 9.90 11.11
CA THR A 803 61.02 10.88 11.84
C THR A 803 61.90 11.68 10.86
N GLU A 804 62.48 12.81 11.30
CA GLU A 804 63.39 13.60 10.44
C GLU A 804 64.63 12.81 9.98
N GLU A 805 65.18 11.96 10.84
CA GLU A 805 66.31 11.07 10.50
C GLU A 805 65.91 10.06 9.42
N GLN A 806 64.73 9.44 9.55
CA GLN A 806 64.20 8.50 8.55
C GLN A 806 63.88 9.18 7.22
N LYS A 807 63.43 10.44 7.25
CA LYS A 807 63.26 11.23 6.03
C LYS A 807 64.60 11.46 5.35
N HIS A 808 65.63 11.79 6.11
CA HIS A 808 66.97 11.99 5.55
C HIS A 808 67.52 10.72 4.88
N GLU A 809 67.40 9.57 5.54
CA GLU A 809 67.78 8.28 4.95
C GLU A 809 67.01 7.95 3.66
N MET A 810 65.73 8.31 3.59
CA MET A 810 64.93 8.13 2.37
C MET A 810 65.33 9.07 1.24
N ILE A 811 65.66 10.34 1.52
CA ILE A 811 66.20 11.27 0.52
C ILE A 811 67.48 10.71 -0.10
N MET A 812 68.37 10.18 0.75
CA MET A 812 69.62 9.55 0.31
C MET A 812 69.35 8.29 -0.53
N LYS A 813 68.42 7.42 -0.12
CA LYS A 813 67.99 6.25 -0.91
C LYS A 813 67.37 6.62 -2.26
N GLN A 814 66.75 7.79 -2.36
CA GLN A 814 66.16 8.32 -3.59
C GLN A 814 67.17 9.05 -4.49
N ASN A 815 68.47 8.99 -4.19
CA ASN A 815 69.52 9.75 -4.87
C ASN A 815 69.21 11.26 -4.91
N GLU A 816 68.68 11.79 -3.80
CA GLU A 816 68.33 13.21 -3.64
C GLU A 816 67.33 13.72 -4.68
N ARG A 817 66.44 12.84 -5.16
CA ARG A 817 65.42 13.18 -6.16
C ARG A 817 64.00 12.92 -5.67
N SER A 818 63.06 13.76 -6.11
CA SER A 818 61.62 13.60 -5.90
C SER A 818 61.11 12.32 -6.55
N GLY A 819 60.34 11.53 -5.79
CA GLY A 819 59.65 10.34 -6.30
C GLY A 819 58.57 10.60 -7.37
N ILE A 820 58.18 11.86 -7.59
CA ILE A 820 57.18 12.24 -8.60
C ILE A 820 57.84 12.88 -9.84
N SER A 821 58.66 13.91 -9.66
CA SER A 821 59.19 14.73 -10.76
C SER A 821 60.62 14.39 -11.17
N GLY A 822 61.37 13.71 -10.30
CA GLY A 822 62.81 13.48 -10.47
C GLY A 822 63.69 14.72 -10.27
N TYR A 823 63.14 15.86 -9.82
CA TYR A 823 63.91 17.05 -9.42
C TYR A 823 64.63 16.83 -8.10
N GLN A 824 65.69 17.61 -7.85
CA GLN A 824 66.45 17.50 -6.61
C GLN A 824 65.61 17.86 -5.38
N ILE A 825 65.81 17.11 -4.29
CA ILE A 825 65.22 17.29 -2.96
C ILE A 825 66.31 17.19 -1.92
N PHE A 826 66.33 18.14 -0.98
CA PHE A 826 67.25 18.14 0.16
C PHE A 826 66.50 18.25 1.49
N LEU A 827 67.21 17.87 2.58
CA LEU A 827 66.69 18.01 3.94
C LEU A 827 66.62 19.49 4.30
N GLY A 828 65.41 20.04 4.43
CA GLY A 828 65.15 21.47 4.64
C GLY A 828 64.23 22.10 3.58
N ASP A 829 64.00 21.42 2.46
CA ASP A 829 62.99 21.79 1.47
C ASP A 829 61.56 21.56 2.01
N ASP A 830 60.56 22.21 1.40
CA ASP A 830 59.13 21.97 1.67
C ASP A 830 58.70 20.58 1.13
N ILE A 831 58.99 19.53 1.89
CA ILE A 831 58.81 18.13 1.50
C ILE A 831 57.58 17.47 2.16
N GLU A 832 56.95 16.53 1.44
CA GLU A 832 55.90 15.65 1.96
C GLU A 832 56.26 14.18 1.72
N VAL A 833 55.80 13.32 2.64
CA VAL A 833 55.90 11.86 2.50
C VAL A 833 54.61 11.36 1.85
N ASP A 834 54.73 10.75 0.68
CA ASP A 834 53.59 10.19 -0.06
C ASP A 834 53.87 8.74 -0.48
N HIS A 835 52.82 7.95 -0.65
CA HIS A 835 52.95 6.58 -1.10
C HIS A 835 53.22 6.53 -2.62
N VAL A 836 54.17 5.70 -3.04
CA VAL A 836 54.50 5.46 -4.45
C VAL A 836 53.29 4.87 -5.16
N ILE A 837 52.72 3.80 -4.59
CA ILE A 837 51.38 3.31 -4.92
C ILE A 837 50.42 3.89 -3.87
N PRO A 838 49.43 4.72 -4.26
CA PRO A 838 48.49 5.32 -3.31
C PRO A 838 47.76 4.26 -2.47
N LEU A 839 47.58 4.51 -1.17
CA LEU A 839 46.77 3.66 -0.29
C LEU A 839 45.36 3.41 -0.85
N ALA A 840 44.79 4.39 -1.54
CA ALA A 840 43.47 4.28 -2.20
C ALA A 840 43.39 3.17 -3.27
N LYS A 841 44.54 2.63 -3.70
CA LYS A 841 44.74 1.53 -4.66
C LYS A 841 45.49 0.33 -4.05
N GLN A 842 45.34 0.11 -2.75
CA GLN A 842 46.01 -0.99 -2.01
C GLN A 842 47.54 -0.93 -1.99
N GLY A 843 48.15 0.25 -2.13
CA GLY A 843 49.56 0.40 -1.75
C GLY A 843 49.73 0.10 -0.26
N GLU A 844 50.71 -0.73 0.09
CA GLU A 844 51.00 -1.05 1.50
C GLU A 844 51.50 0.19 2.25
N ASP A 845 51.08 0.39 3.49
CA ASP A 845 51.61 1.40 4.40
C ASP A 845 52.90 0.90 5.04
N ASN A 846 53.92 0.66 4.21
CA ASN A 846 55.25 0.23 4.62
C ASN A 846 56.32 1.19 4.11
N ILE A 847 57.52 1.17 4.72
CA ILE A 847 58.62 2.08 4.35
C ILE A 847 59.05 1.90 2.88
N GLY A 848 58.90 0.70 2.30
CA GLY A 848 59.26 0.41 0.91
C GLY A 848 58.32 1.02 -0.13
N ASN A 849 57.09 1.38 0.25
CA ASN A 849 56.11 2.03 -0.61
C ASN A 849 55.97 3.54 -0.32
N LEU A 850 56.84 4.12 0.53
CA LEU A 850 56.87 5.55 0.76
C LEU A 850 57.92 6.22 -0.15
N SER A 851 57.66 7.46 -0.52
CA SER A 851 58.62 8.33 -1.18
C SER A 851 58.51 9.77 -0.68
N ILE A 852 59.62 10.49 -0.72
CA ILE A 852 59.68 11.92 -0.41
C ILE A 852 59.55 12.70 -1.71
N VAL A 853 58.65 13.67 -1.68
CA VAL A 853 58.28 14.50 -2.83
C VAL A 853 58.17 15.96 -2.40
N HIS A 854 58.31 16.89 -3.35
CA HIS A 854 58.05 18.29 -3.06
C HIS A 854 56.56 18.48 -2.78
N LYS A 855 56.23 19.27 -1.76
CA LYS A 855 54.86 19.54 -1.30
C LYS A 855 53.97 20.09 -2.41
N ASP A 856 54.50 20.96 -3.26
CA ASP A 856 53.76 21.55 -4.38
C ASP A 856 53.48 20.55 -5.51
N GLU A 857 54.38 19.59 -5.71
CA GLU A 857 54.20 18.49 -6.67
C GLU A 857 53.11 17.54 -6.20
N ASN A 858 53.14 17.20 -4.91
CA ASN A 858 52.14 16.34 -4.30
C ASN A 858 50.73 16.98 -4.36
N ARG A 859 50.65 18.29 -4.12
CA ARG A 859 49.41 19.05 -4.27
C ARG A 859 48.92 19.11 -5.72
N LYS A 860 49.82 19.23 -6.70
CA LYS A 860 49.49 19.16 -8.14
C LYS A 860 49.05 17.76 -8.58
N LYS A 861 49.63 16.68 -7.99
CA LYS A 861 49.18 15.29 -8.16
C LYS A 861 47.73 15.11 -7.69
N GLY A 862 47.37 15.71 -6.54
CA GLY A 862 45.98 15.74 -6.04
C GLY A 862 45.00 16.58 -6.88
N ALA A 863 45.47 17.66 -7.51
CA ALA A 863 44.63 18.55 -8.32
C ALA A 863 44.28 18.00 -9.71
N ARG A 864 45.07 17.07 -10.27
CA ARG A 864 44.82 16.42 -11.58
C ARG A 864 43.72 15.35 -11.57
N SER A 865 43.11 15.09 -10.40
CA SER A 865 42.05 14.09 -10.21
C SER A 865 40.65 14.68 -9.96
N LYS A 866 40.43 15.98 -10.20
CA LYS A 866 39.11 16.62 -10.07
C LYS A 866 38.22 16.46 -11.30
#